data_AF-A0A0D2QBQ3-F1
#
_entry.id   AF-A0A0D2QBQ3-F1
#
_cell.length_a   1.000
_cell.length_b   1.000
_cell.length_c   1.000
_cell.angle_alpha   90.00
_cell.angle_beta   90.00
_cell.angle_gamma   90.00
#
_symmetry.space_group_name_H-M   'P 1'
#
loop_
_entity.id
_entity.type
_entity.pdbx_description
1 polymer ?
#
loop_
_entity_poly.entity_id
_entity_poly.type
_entity_poly.pdbx_seq_one_letter_code
_entity_poly.pdbx_strand_id
1 'polypeptide(L)'
;MISRACHALLFNLPYTTRLLGNLAPNLIVKVSAPRKSRHCLNPFFSTASLMGSVSALKEPLEYPIPRRDDSVVDDYHGVKIADPYRWLEDPDAEEVKDFVQKQVKLTESVLQQCEAKDKLREKITKLFDHPRYEVPFKRGNKYFYFHNTGLQAQNVLYVQDSLEGEAQVLLDPNSLSEDGTVSLSSLSVSEDAKYLAYGLSSSGSDWVTIKVMRVEDKSAEPDTLSWVKFSGISWTHDSKGFFYSRYPAPKEGENVDAGTETDSNLNQQLYYHFLGTSQSEDILCWRDPENPKHFVAGGITDDGKYLVLTIGESCDPVNKLYYCDISSLHEGLEGFRNKDGLLPFVKLIDTFDAQYEAIANDDTVFTFLTNKDAPKYKVVRVDLKEPSNWIDVIPEAEKDVLESVYAVNVNKLIVSYLSDVKYVLQVRNLKTGSLLHQLPIDIGSVYGISARREDSVAFIGFTSFLTPGIVYQCNLGTETPDMKIFREISVPGFDRSEYEVNQVFVPSKDGTKIPMFIVGRKNINLDGSHPCLLYGYGGFNISLTPTFSVSRIVLTRHLGAFYCVANIRGGGEYGEEWHKAGALSKKQNCFDDFISAAEYLISAGYTRSEKLCIEGGSNGGLLIGACINQRPDLFGCALAHVGVLDMLRFHKFTIGTHHYIMYEDHGNSILISHYSTLLLCC
;
A
#
# COMPACT_ATOMS: atom_id res chain seq x y z
N MET A 1 -2.44 -0.97 -8.65
CA MET A 1 -1.65 -1.47 -7.48
C MET A 1 -0.48 -0.54 -7.18
N ILE A 2 0.40 -0.26 -8.15
CA ILE A 2 1.43 0.80 -8.06
C ILE A 2 0.77 2.12 -7.59
N SER A 3 -0.27 2.51 -8.31
CA SER A 3 -1.22 3.58 -7.99
C SER A 3 -1.69 3.66 -6.53
N ARG A 4 -2.13 2.53 -5.93
CA ARG A 4 -2.61 2.49 -4.55
C ARG A 4 -1.46 2.63 -3.52
N ALA A 5 -0.21 2.31 -3.88
CA ALA A 5 0.95 2.62 -3.05
C ALA A 5 1.29 4.11 -3.09
N CYS A 6 1.31 4.71 -4.29
CA CYS A 6 1.45 6.18 -4.43
C CYS A 6 0.31 6.91 -3.70
N HIS A 7 -0.93 6.46 -3.83
CA HIS A 7 -2.08 7.09 -3.15
C HIS A 7 -2.00 7.01 -1.62
N ALA A 8 -1.36 5.99 -1.05
CA ALA A 8 -1.07 5.94 0.38
C ALA A 8 0.03 6.96 0.76
N LEU A 9 1.16 6.97 0.03
CA LEU A 9 2.26 7.92 0.23
C LEU A 9 1.82 9.39 0.15
N LEU A 10 0.93 9.71 -0.79
CA LEU A 10 0.57 11.09 -1.14
C LEU A 10 -0.53 11.71 -0.26
N PHE A 11 -1.31 10.91 0.47
CA PHE A 11 -2.49 11.39 1.19
C PHE A 11 -2.68 10.81 2.61
N ASN A 12 -1.76 9.95 3.07
CA ASN A 12 -1.73 9.34 4.41
C ASN A 12 -3.07 8.76 4.92
N LEU A 13 -3.91 8.29 3.99
CA LEU A 13 -5.16 7.60 4.31
C LEU A 13 -4.83 6.31 5.07
N PRO A 14 -5.56 5.98 6.16
CA PRO A 14 -5.28 4.80 6.98
C PRO A 14 -5.32 3.53 6.12
N TYR A 15 -4.29 2.68 6.27
CA TYR A 15 -4.08 1.48 5.46
C TYR A 15 -5.34 0.61 5.32
N THR A 16 -6.02 0.71 4.17
CA THR A 16 -7.01 -0.30 3.78
C THR A 16 -6.28 -1.56 3.35
N THR A 17 -6.60 -2.69 4.00
CA THR A 17 -5.80 -3.91 3.88
C THR A 17 -5.78 -4.44 2.44
N ARG A 18 -4.64 -4.99 2.00
CA ARG A 18 -4.43 -5.48 0.62
C ARG A 18 -5.55 -6.45 0.18
N LEU A 19 -6.33 -6.03 -0.83
CA LEU A 19 -7.34 -6.84 -1.50
C LEU A 19 -6.80 -7.38 -2.84
N LEU A 20 -6.89 -8.70 -3.03
CA LEU A 20 -6.61 -9.41 -4.28
C LEU A 20 -7.74 -10.44 -4.52
N GLY A 21 -8.78 -10.01 -5.23
CA GLY A 21 -9.87 -10.89 -5.66
C GLY A 21 -9.48 -11.76 -6.86
N ASN A 22 -10.19 -12.88 -7.04
CA ASN A 22 -10.13 -13.74 -8.23
C ASN A 22 -11.51 -14.41 -8.44
N LEU A 23 -11.88 -14.65 -9.70
CA LEU A 23 -13.25 -14.99 -10.12
C LEU A 23 -13.61 -16.49 -10.00
N ALA A 24 -14.93 -16.77 -10.03
CA ALA A 24 -15.57 -18.09 -10.15
C ALA A 24 -16.71 -18.05 -11.19
N PRO A 25 -17.19 -19.18 -11.75
CA PRO A 25 -18.37 -19.91 -11.21
C PRO A 25 -18.14 -21.45 -11.04
N ASN A 26 -18.76 -22.19 -10.10
CA ASN A 26 -20.13 -22.80 -10.06
C ASN A 26 -20.42 -23.84 -11.18
N LEU A 27 -21.16 -24.97 -11.04
CA LEU A 27 -22.00 -25.67 -10.00
C LEU A 27 -22.09 -27.19 -10.45
N ILE A 28 -22.62 -28.27 -9.82
CA ILE A 28 -23.50 -28.66 -8.68
C ILE A 28 -22.99 -30.00 -8.03
N VAL A 29 -23.42 -30.31 -6.79
CA VAL A 29 -23.18 -31.52 -5.95
C VAL A 29 -23.86 -32.85 -6.39
N LYS A 30 -23.26 -34.01 -6.08
CA LYS A 30 -24.00 -35.22 -5.59
C LYS A 30 -23.17 -36.18 -4.72
N VAL A 31 -23.84 -36.93 -3.82
CA VAL A 31 -23.27 -37.65 -2.67
C VAL A 31 -23.49 -39.17 -2.76
N SER A 32 -22.48 -39.98 -2.42
CA SER A 32 -22.68 -41.31 -1.80
C SER A 32 -21.39 -41.89 -1.18
N ALA A 33 -21.55 -42.77 -0.19
CA ALA A 33 -20.53 -43.57 0.48
C ALA A 33 -21.24 -44.78 1.15
N PRO A 34 -20.58 -45.70 1.89
CA PRO A 34 -19.16 -46.10 1.97
C PRO A 34 -18.98 -47.63 1.71
N ARG A 35 -17.76 -48.21 1.87
CA ARG A 35 -17.47 -49.38 2.77
C ARG A 35 -16.08 -50.07 2.61
N LYS A 36 -15.53 -50.46 3.77
CA LYS A 36 -14.80 -51.72 4.11
C LYS A 36 -13.44 -52.09 3.45
N SER A 37 -12.36 -51.71 4.13
CA SER A 37 -11.41 -52.60 4.85
C SER A 37 -11.04 -54.00 4.29
N ARG A 38 -9.73 -54.31 4.22
CA ARG A 38 -9.01 -55.22 5.17
C ARG A 38 -7.48 -55.22 4.98
N HIS A 39 -6.75 -55.85 5.90
CA HIS A 39 -5.27 -55.86 6.01
C HIS A 39 -4.59 -56.92 5.13
N CYS A 40 -3.28 -56.75 4.91
CA CYS A 40 -2.27 -57.80 5.17
C CYS A 40 -0.88 -57.18 5.44
N LEU A 41 -0.04 -57.88 6.22
CA LEU A 41 1.43 -57.72 6.23
C LEU A 41 2.00 -58.71 5.18
N ASN A 42 3.26 -58.76 4.73
CA ASN A 42 4.60 -58.48 5.29
C ASN A 42 5.61 -58.64 4.09
N PRO A 43 6.96 -58.70 4.26
CA PRO A 43 7.92 -57.71 4.75
C PRO A 43 9.04 -57.38 3.70
N PHE A 44 10.07 -56.63 4.11
CA PHE A 44 11.42 -56.51 3.50
C PHE A 44 11.59 -56.37 1.96
N PHE A 45 12.06 -55.20 1.53
CA PHE A 45 13.40 -55.10 0.91
C PHE A 45 13.99 -53.71 1.12
N SER A 46 15.32 -53.60 1.22
CA SER A 46 16.01 -52.31 1.37
C SER A 46 16.52 -51.81 0.02
N THR A 47 16.01 -50.68 -0.43
CA THR A 47 16.60 -49.88 -1.51
C THR A 47 16.76 -48.45 -1.02
N ALA A 48 18.00 -48.03 -0.82
CA ALA A 48 18.32 -46.64 -0.53
C ALA A 48 18.15 -45.81 -1.81
N SER A 49 16.94 -45.29 -2.03
CA SER A 49 16.69 -44.31 -3.07
C SER A 49 17.49 -43.05 -2.77
N LEU A 50 18.54 -42.79 -3.56
CA LEU A 50 19.10 -41.45 -3.67
C LEU A 50 17.96 -40.52 -4.11
N MET A 51 17.57 -39.58 -3.26
CA MET A 51 16.80 -38.41 -3.67
C MET A 51 17.72 -37.45 -4.43
N GLY A 52 18.20 -37.91 -5.59
CA GLY A 52 18.89 -37.06 -6.55
C GLY A 52 17.95 -35.97 -7.06
N SER A 53 18.50 -34.79 -7.33
CA SER A 53 17.74 -33.62 -7.79
C SER A 53 16.86 -33.99 -9.00
N VAL A 54 15.54 -33.92 -8.82
CA VAL A 54 14.59 -34.07 -9.92
C VAL A 54 14.75 -32.84 -10.81
N SER A 55 15.16 -33.04 -12.06
CA SER A 55 15.15 -31.99 -13.07
C SER A 55 13.74 -31.40 -13.15
N ALA A 56 13.64 -30.08 -13.05
CA ALA A 56 12.39 -29.40 -13.37
C ALA A 56 12.05 -29.68 -14.84
N LEU A 57 10.75 -29.93 -15.10
CA LEU A 57 10.15 -30.24 -16.40
C LEU A 57 10.61 -31.60 -16.98
N LYS A 58 9.62 -32.44 -17.32
CA LYS A 58 9.86 -33.77 -17.92
C LYS A 58 10.04 -33.73 -19.44
N GLU A 59 9.64 -32.62 -20.06
CA GLU A 59 9.65 -32.38 -21.51
C GLU A 59 10.19 -30.97 -21.80
N PRO A 60 10.83 -30.71 -22.96
CA PRO A 60 11.27 -29.37 -23.35
C PRO A 60 10.09 -28.39 -23.49
N LEU A 61 10.30 -27.11 -23.17
CA LEU A 61 9.28 -26.09 -23.35
C LEU A 61 9.24 -25.57 -24.79
N GLU A 62 8.08 -25.68 -25.42
CA GLU A 62 7.75 -24.96 -26.66
C GLU A 62 7.30 -23.54 -26.31
N TYR A 63 8.24 -22.59 -26.35
CA TYR A 63 7.93 -21.17 -26.14
C TYR A 63 7.14 -20.60 -27.33
N PRO A 64 6.07 -19.81 -27.09
CA PRO A 64 5.41 -19.09 -28.16
C PRO A 64 6.35 -18.01 -28.71
N ILE A 65 6.59 -18.03 -30.02
CA ILE A 65 7.51 -17.12 -30.69
C ILE A 65 6.77 -15.80 -30.97
N PRO A 66 7.12 -14.67 -30.31
CA PRO A 66 6.59 -13.36 -30.66
C PRO A 66 7.13 -12.91 -32.02
N ARG A 67 6.33 -12.17 -32.79
CA ARG A 67 6.83 -11.42 -33.94
C ARG A 67 7.91 -10.44 -33.48
N ARG A 68 8.99 -10.31 -34.26
CA ARG A 68 9.98 -9.25 -34.10
C ARG A 68 9.73 -8.16 -35.13
N ASP A 69 9.88 -6.91 -34.70
CA ASP A 69 9.90 -5.74 -35.57
C ASP A 69 11.26 -5.05 -35.50
N ASP A 70 12.27 -5.68 -36.10
CA ASP A 70 13.65 -5.18 -36.12
C ASP A 70 13.82 -3.83 -36.87
N SER A 71 12.72 -3.22 -37.35
CA SER A 71 12.70 -1.86 -37.89
C SER A 71 12.56 -0.77 -36.81
N VAL A 72 12.06 -1.12 -35.61
CA VAL A 72 11.83 -0.19 -34.51
C VAL A 72 13.14 0.06 -33.76
N VAL A 73 13.75 1.23 -34.01
CA VAL A 73 14.98 1.67 -33.33
C VAL A 73 14.82 3.13 -32.90
N ASP A 74 14.83 3.36 -31.58
CA ASP A 74 14.87 4.69 -30.98
C ASP A 74 16.34 5.18 -30.89
N ASP A 75 16.52 6.51 -30.81
CA ASP A 75 17.83 7.16 -30.56
C ASP A 75 17.78 7.92 -29.23
N TYR A 76 18.60 7.49 -28.27
CA TYR A 76 18.77 8.15 -27.00
C TYR A 76 20.17 8.75 -26.93
N HIS A 77 20.26 10.06 -27.14
CA HIS A 77 21.50 10.85 -27.02
C HIS A 77 22.66 10.37 -27.91
N GLY A 78 22.35 9.80 -29.08
CA GLY A 78 23.31 9.21 -30.02
C GLY A 78 23.46 7.69 -29.90
N VAL A 79 22.84 7.06 -28.89
CA VAL A 79 22.82 5.61 -28.72
C VAL A 79 21.56 5.03 -29.36
N LYS A 80 21.74 4.14 -30.35
CA LYS A 80 20.65 3.42 -31.00
C LYS A 80 20.21 2.23 -30.14
N ILE A 81 18.93 2.16 -29.81
CA ILE A 81 18.33 1.06 -29.07
C ILE A 81 17.15 0.49 -29.87
N ALA A 82 17.23 -0.80 -30.19
CA ALA A 82 16.17 -1.51 -30.90
C ALA A 82 15.12 -2.04 -29.91
N ASP A 83 13.85 -1.88 -30.26
CA ASP A 83 12.71 -2.43 -29.53
C ASP A 83 11.82 -3.26 -30.47
N PRO A 84 12.21 -4.52 -30.74
CA PRO A 84 11.52 -5.39 -31.69
C PRO A 84 10.16 -5.89 -31.17
N TYR A 85 9.75 -5.52 -29.95
CA TYR A 85 8.50 -5.96 -29.32
C TYR A 85 7.57 -4.80 -28.95
N ARG A 86 7.87 -3.58 -29.43
CA ARG A 86 7.05 -2.35 -29.36
C ARG A 86 5.54 -2.55 -29.59
N TRP A 87 5.16 -3.53 -30.39
CA TRP A 87 3.76 -3.86 -30.68
C TRP A 87 2.99 -4.45 -29.47
N LEU A 88 3.68 -4.89 -28.41
CA LEU A 88 3.09 -5.31 -27.14
C LEU A 88 2.56 -4.14 -26.29
N GLU A 89 2.83 -2.88 -26.68
CA GLU A 89 2.33 -1.68 -25.99
C GLU A 89 0.84 -1.39 -26.29
N ASP A 90 0.25 -2.06 -27.28
CA ASP A 90 -1.16 -1.96 -27.65
C ASP A 90 -1.93 -3.18 -27.09
N PRO A 91 -2.59 -3.07 -25.93
CA PRO A 91 -3.32 -4.20 -25.34
C PRO A 91 -4.57 -4.61 -26.15
N ASP A 92 -5.06 -3.73 -27.02
CA ASP A 92 -6.24 -3.96 -27.85
C ASP A 92 -5.91 -4.62 -29.20
N ALA A 93 -4.65 -4.65 -29.61
CA ALA A 93 -4.21 -5.40 -30.78
C ALA A 93 -4.48 -6.90 -30.62
N GLU A 94 -5.15 -7.50 -31.60
CA GLU A 94 -5.47 -8.94 -31.61
C GLU A 94 -4.19 -9.82 -31.62
N GLU A 95 -3.06 -9.32 -32.12
CA GLU A 95 -1.75 -9.99 -32.03
C GLU A 95 -1.28 -10.11 -30.57
N VAL A 96 -1.54 -9.10 -29.74
CA VAL A 96 -1.18 -9.08 -28.30
C VAL A 96 -2.11 -10.00 -27.52
N LYS A 97 -3.42 -9.96 -27.78
CA LYS A 97 -4.41 -10.86 -27.18
C LYS A 97 -4.08 -12.34 -27.45
N ASP A 98 -3.76 -12.69 -28.70
CA ASP A 98 -3.32 -14.04 -29.08
C ASP A 98 -1.98 -14.44 -28.43
N PHE A 99 -0.99 -13.53 -28.37
CA PHE A 99 0.27 -13.79 -27.67
C PHE A 99 0.07 -14.04 -26.17
N VAL A 100 -0.78 -13.25 -25.50
CA VAL A 100 -1.12 -13.45 -24.08
C VAL A 100 -1.79 -14.81 -23.87
N GLN A 101 -2.77 -15.21 -24.70
CA GLN A 101 -3.41 -16.52 -24.60
C GLN A 101 -2.41 -17.68 -24.80
N LYS A 102 -1.43 -17.52 -25.69
CA LYS A 102 -0.33 -18.49 -25.87
C LYS A 102 0.58 -18.58 -24.64
N GLN A 103 0.90 -17.45 -24.01
CA GLN A 103 1.68 -17.43 -22.76
C GLN A 103 0.92 -18.03 -21.56
N VAL A 104 -0.39 -17.79 -21.46
CA VAL A 104 -1.26 -18.46 -20.48
C VAL A 104 -1.23 -19.97 -20.68
N LYS A 105 -1.42 -20.46 -21.91
CA LYS A 105 -1.37 -21.90 -22.23
C LYS A 105 -0.03 -22.56 -21.86
N LEU A 106 1.10 -21.90 -22.14
CA LEU A 106 2.42 -22.38 -21.72
C LEU A 106 2.53 -22.43 -20.19
N THR A 107 2.14 -21.35 -19.51
CA THR A 107 2.14 -21.24 -18.04
C THR A 107 1.28 -22.33 -17.40
N GLU A 108 0.11 -22.63 -17.97
CA GLU A 108 -0.73 -23.73 -17.50
C GLU A 108 -0.07 -25.10 -17.67
N SER A 109 0.57 -25.38 -18.82
CA SER A 109 1.25 -26.66 -19.04
C SER A 109 2.41 -26.91 -18.06
N VAL A 110 3.13 -25.84 -17.67
CA VAL A 110 4.16 -25.88 -16.62
C VAL A 110 3.50 -26.11 -15.25
N LEU A 111 2.48 -25.33 -14.90
CA LEU A 111 1.81 -25.44 -13.59
C LEU A 111 1.01 -26.73 -13.41
N GLN A 112 0.61 -27.41 -14.49
CA GLN A 112 -0.02 -28.74 -14.44
C GLN A 112 0.97 -29.85 -14.04
N GLN A 113 2.28 -29.69 -14.30
CA GLN A 113 3.32 -30.63 -13.85
C GLN A 113 3.62 -30.51 -12.34
N CYS A 114 3.13 -29.47 -11.66
CA CYS A 114 3.38 -29.24 -10.24
C CYS A 114 2.46 -30.08 -9.35
N GLU A 115 2.88 -31.31 -9.00
CA GLU A 115 2.17 -32.25 -8.11
C GLU A 115 1.86 -31.71 -6.68
N ALA A 116 2.42 -30.56 -6.33
CA ALA A 116 2.16 -29.84 -5.07
C ALA A 116 1.02 -28.80 -5.19
N LYS A 117 0.65 -28.36 -6.38
CA LYS A 117 -0.27 -27.22 -6.64
C LYS A 117 -1.58 -27.32 -5.86
N ASP A 118 -2.31 -28.43 -6.01
CA ASP A 118 -3.63 -28.59 -5.38
C ASP A 118 -3.51 -28.85 -3.86
N LYS A 119 -2.44 -29.52 -3.42
CA LYS A 119 -2.14 -29.73 -1.99
C LYS A 119 -1.84 -28.39 -1.29
N LEU A 120 -1.06 -27.53 -1.94
CA LEU A 120 -0.77 -26.18 -1.48
C LEU A 120 -2.04 -25.32 -1.50
N ARG A 121 -2.85 -25.37 -2.56
CA ARG A 121 -4.17 -24.69 -2.58
C ARG A 121 -5.02 -25.09 -1.38
N GLU A 122 -5.15 -26.39 -1.09
CA GLU A 122 -5.91 -26.90 0.05
C GLU A 122 -5.42 -26.33 1.40
N LYS A 123 -4.10 -26.28 1.63
CA LYS A 123 -3.56 -25.72 2.89
C LYS A 123 -3.65 -24.19 2.95
N ILE A 124 -3.47 -23.50 1.82
CA ILE A 124 -3.63 -22.04 1.71
C ILE A 124 -5.09 -21.68 2.02
N THR A 125 -6.07 -22.25 1.31
CA THR A 125 -7.50 -22.01 1.57
C THR A 125 -7.86 -22.30 3.02
N LYS A 126 -7.44 -23.45 3.58
CA LYS A 126 -7.74 -23.79 4.99
C LYS A 126 -7.12 -22.84 6.01
N LEU A 127 -5.97 -22.24 5.72
CA LEU A 127 -5.34 -21.27 6.63
C LEU A 127 -5.80 -19.82 6.39
N PHE A 128 -6.38 -19.51 5.22
CA PHE A 128 -7.13 -18.27 4.98
C PHE A 128 -8.54 -18.30 5.59
N ASP A 129 -9.11 -19.49 5.79
CA ASP A 129 -10.43 -19.69 6.43
C ASP A 129 -10.39 -19.43 7.95
N HIS A 130 -10.24 -18.16 8.32
CA HIS A 130 -10.28 -17.66 9.70
C HIS A 130 -10.82 -16.21 9.74
N PRO A 131 -11.55 -15.82 10.79
CA PRO A 131 -12.10 -14.47 10.90
C PRO A 131 -11.00 -13.41 11.06
N ARG A 132 -11.11 -12.31 10.31
CA ARG A 132 -10.19 -11.17 10.35
C ARG A 132 -10.96 -9.88 10.65
N TYR A 133 -10.36 -9.01 11.45
CA TYR A 133 -10.91 -7.71 11.85
C TYR A 133 -9.90 -6.61 11.56
N GLU A 134 -10.36 -5.50 10.99
CA GLU A 134 -9.55 -4.28 10.90
C GLU A 134 -9.74 -3.42 12.16
N VAL A 135 -8.99 -2.32 12.26
CA VAL A 135 -9.08 -1.40 13.40
C VAL A 135 -10.46 -0.71 13.39
N PRO A 136 -11.26 -0.79 14.47
CA PRO A 136 -12.53 -0.10 14.52
C PRO A 136 -12.32 1.41 14.64
N PHE A 137 -13.14 2.18 13.94
CA PHE A 137 -13.16 3.65 14.02
C PHE A 137 -14.50 4.15 14.54
N LYS A 138 -14.53 5.38 15.04
CA LYS A 138 -15.73 6.03 15.59
C LYS A 138 -16.13 7.23 14.74
N ARG A 139 -17.44 7.43 14.57
CA ARG A 139 -18.08 8.69 14.14
C ARG A 139 -19.40 8.87 14.88
N GLY A 140 -19.75 10.11 15.22
CA GLY A 140 -20.83 10.41 16.15
C GLY A 140 -20.78 9.52 17.40
N ASN A 141 -21.87 8.78 17.64
CA ASN A 141 -21.98 7.78 18.71
C ASN A 141 -21.87 6.33 18.21
N LYS A 142 -21.44 6.09 16.97
CA LYS A 142 -21.36 4.75 16.35
C LYS A 142 -19.91 4.32 16.12
N TYR A 143 -19.66 3.02 16.21
CA TYR A 143 -18.40 2.40 15.82
C TYR A 143 -18.58 1.62 14.51
N PHE A 144 -17.54 1.63 13.69
CA PHE A 144 -17.50 1.04 12.36
C PHE A 144 -16.25 0.17 12.25
N TYR A 145 -16.33 -0.99 11.62
CA TYR A 145 -15.16 -1.85 11.40
C TYR A 145 -15.35 -2.78 10.19
N PHE A 146 -14.24 -3.13 9.53
CA PHE A 146 -14.25 -4.19 8.53
C PHE A 146 -14.05 -5.56 9.18
N HIS A 147 -14.77 -6.55 8.67
CA HIS A 147 -14.62 -7.95 9.04
C HIS A 147 -14.78 -8.87 7.82
N ASN A 148 -14.00 -9.94 7.82
CA ASN A 148 -14.07 -11.01 6.84
C ASN A 148 -14.11 -12.33 7.60
N THR A 149 -15.13 -13.14 7.35
CA THR A 149 -15.37 -14.41 8.08
C THR A 149 -14.31 -15.48 7.79
N GLY A 150 -13.60 -15.38 6.66
CA GLY A 150 -12.55 -16.32 6.26
C GLY A 150 -12.25 -16.24 4.77
N LEU A 151 -13.23 -16.59 3.95
CA LEU A 151 -13.09 -16.74 2.49
C LEU A 151 -13.96 -15.77 1.67
N GLN A 152 -14.43 -14.67 2.26
CA GLN A 152 -15.11 -13.61 1.49
C GLN A 152 -14.09 -12.87 0.61
N ALA A 153 -14.45 -12.58 -0.64
CA ALA A 153 -13.56 -11.95 -1.62
C ALA A 153 -13.23 -10.49 -1.25
N GLN A 154 -14.18 -9.81 -0.59
CA GLN A 154 -14.06 -8.46 -0.06
C GLN A 154 -14.39 -8.44 1.43
N ASN A 155 -13.76 -7.53 2.19
CA ASN A 155 -14.10 -7.31 3.60
C ASN A 155 -15.45 -6.57 3.70
N VAL A 156 -16.30 -6.96 4.67
CA VAL A 156 -17.62 -6.37 4.88
C VAL A 156 -17.56 -5.30 5.96
N LEU A 157 -18.19 -4.15 5.73
CA LEU A 157 -18.26 -3.05 6.68
C LEU A 157 -19.44 -3.25 7.64
N TYR A 158 -19.14 -3.29 8.93
CA TYR A 158 -20.10 -3.36 10.02
C TYR A 158 -20.24 -2.03 10.76
N VAL A 159 -21.41 -1.81 11.36
CA VAL A 159 -21.72 -0.69 12.26
C VAL A 159 -22.35 -1.21 13.56
N GLN A 160 -22.03 -0.58 14.68
CA GLN A 160 -22.54 -0.92 16.02
C GLN A 160 -22.67 0.35 16.90
N ASP A 161 -23.70 0.40 17.76
CA ASP A 161 -23.95 1.56 18.65
C ASP A 161 -23.07 1.58 19.92
N SER A 162 -22.38 0.47 20.22
CA SER A 162 -21.38 0.37 21.28
C SER A 162 -20.39 -0.76 20.95
N LEU A 163 -19.27 -0.85 21.66
CA LEU A 163 -18.22 -1.83 21.39
C LEU A 163 -18.63 -3.27 21.71
N GLU A 164 -19.58 -3.40 22.64
CA GLU A 164 -20.20 -4.63 23.12
C GLU A 164 -21.61 -4.86 22.51
N GLY A 165 -22.04 -3.98 21.59
CA GLY A 165 -23.35 -4.02 20.96
C GLY A 165 -23.49 -5.07 19.85
N GLU A 166 -24.71 -5.28 19.36
CA GLU A 166 -24.95 -6.11 18.18
C GLU A 166 -24.47 -5.40 16.91
N ALA A 167 -23.46 -5.96 16.25
CA ALA A 167 -22.89 -5.41 15.04
C ALA A 167 -23.69 -5.83 13.80
N GLN A 168 -24.15 -4.83 13.04
CA GLN A 168 -24.92 -5.03 11.82
C GLN A 168 -24.04 -4.79 10.59
N VAL A 169 -24.29 -5.53 9.50
CA VAL A 169 -23.74 -5.17 8.18
C VAL A 169 -24.29 -3.81 7.76
N LEU A 170 -23.39 -2.90 7.36
CA LEU A 170 -23.71 -1.61 6.74
C LEU A 170 -23.54 -1.67 5.23
N LEU A 171 -22.39 -2.18 4.76
CA LEU A 171 -22.07 -2.34 3.34
C LEU A 171 -21.32 -3.65 3.12
N ASP A 172 -21.83 -4.51 2.23
CA ASP A 172 -21.16 -5.73 1.78
C ASP A 172 -20.73 -5.59 0.30
N PRO A 173 -19.43 -5.35 0.03
CA PRO A 173 -18.95 -5.22 -1.34
C PRO A 173 -19.10 -6.50 -2.17
N ASN A 174 -19.21 -7.67 -1.54
CA ASN A 174 -19.43 -8.95 -2.23
C ASN A 174 -20.83 -9.04 -2.89
N SER A 175 -21.73 -8.10 -2.61
CA SER A 175 -23.07 -8.00 -3.23
C SER A 175 -23.17 -6.96 -4.36
N LEU A 176 -22.08 -6.26 -4.69
CA LEU A 176 -22.09 -5.14 -5.65
C LEU A 176 -21.93 -5.57 -7.11
N SER A 177 -21.42 -6.78 -7.37
CA SER A 177 -21.43 -7.41 -8.71
C SER A 177 -21.43 -8.93 -8.59
N GLU A 178 -22.11 -9.63 -9.51
CA GLU A 178 -22.25 -11.10 -9.47
C GLU A 178 -20.92 -11.86 -9.71
N ASP A 179 -19.94 -11.17 -10.30
CA ASP A 179 -18.62 -11.67 -10.66
C ASP A 179 -17.50 -11.25 -9.68
N GLY A 180 -17.79 -10.34 -8.75
CA GLY A 180 -16.82 -9.75 -7.81
C GLY A 180 -15.82 -8.76 -8.43
N THR A 181 -16.04 -8.25 -9.65
CA THR A 181 -15.16 -7.25 -10.31
C THR A 181 -15.26 -5.84 -9.73
N VAL A 182 -16.35 -5.51 -9.02
CA VAL A 182 -16.49 -4.24 -8.31
C VAL A 182 -15.81 -4.31 -6.93
N SER A 183 -14.84 -3.43 -6.70
CA SER A 183 -14.11 -3.31 -5.43
C SER A 183 -14.40 -1.98 -4.74
N LEU A 184 -14.41 -2.00 -3.40
CA LEU A 184 -14.41 -0.79 -2.59
C LEU A 184 -13.01 -0.15 -2.66
N SER A 185 -12.93 1.13 -3.03
CA SER A 185 -11.67 1.86 -3.20
C SER A 185 -11.42 2.92 -2.12
N SER A 186 -12.48 3.57 -1.64
CA SER A 186 -12.42 4.59 -0.57
C SER A 186 -13.73 4.61 0.22
N LEU A 187 -13.71 5.19 1.42
CA LEU A 187 -14.91 5.43 2.23
C LEU A 187 -14.71 6.65 3.13
N SER A 188 -15.79 7.31 3.51
CA SER A 188 -15.80 8.32 4.57
C SER A 188 -17.20 8.46 5.17
N VAL A 189 -17.29 8.47 6.50
CA VAL A 189 -18.55 8.59 7.26
C VAL A 189 -18.68 10.02 7.77
N SER A 190 -19.87 10.61 7.69
CA SER A 190 -20.14 11.96 8.19
C SER A 190 -19.89 12.06 9.71
N GLU A 191 -19.53 13.25 10.22
CA GLU A 191 -19.18 13.39 11.64
C GLU A 191 -20.36 13.07 12.59
N ASP A 192 -21.60 13.28 12.12
CA ASP A 192 -22.83 12.89 12.83
C ASP A 192 -23.22 11.40 12.66
N ALA A 193 -22.45 10.64 11.87
CA ALA A 193 -22.66 9.25 11.51
C ALA A 193 -24.01 8.92 10.84
N LYS A 194 -24.66 9.89 10.16
CA LYS A 194 -25.86 9.66 9.35
C LYS A 194 -25.56 9.12 7.95
N TYR A 195 -24.43 9.49 7.35
CA TYR A 195 -24.10 9.19 5.96
C TYR A 195 -22.77 8.45 5.81
N LEU A 196 -22.72 7.53 4.85
CA LEU A 196 -21.51 6.89 4.35
C LEU A 196 -21.36 7.26 2.88
N ALA A 197 -20.30 7.98 2.54
CA ALA A 197 -19.82 8.13 1.17
C ALA A 197 -18.80 7.03 0.89
N TYR A 198 -18.88 6.37 -0.27
CA TYR A 198 -18.04 5.23 -0.62
C TYR A 198 -17.69 5.18 -2.10
N GLY A 199 -16.42 4.92 -2.40
CA GLY A 199 -15.87 4.83 -3.75
C GLY A 199 -15.89 3.40 -4.28
N LEU A 200 -16.40 3.21 -5.50
CA LEU A 200 -16.41 1.95 -6.22
C LEU A 200 -15.47 1.99 -7.44
N SER A 201 -14.64 0.96 -7.57
CA SER A 201 -13.69 0.74 -8.67
C SER A 201 -14.03 -0.58 -9.37
N SER A 202 -14.31 -0.54 -10.67
CA SER A 202 -14.68 -1.70 -11.48
C SER A 202 -13.48 -2.29 -12.23
N SER A 203 -13.45 -3.62 -12.38
CA SER A 203 -12.44 -4.35 -13.19
C SER A 203 -10.97 -4.08 -12.81
N GLY A 204 -10.71 -3.57 -11.60
CA GLY A 204 -9.38 -3.18 -11.14
C GLY A 204 -8.90 -1.80 -11.62
N SER A 205 -9.74 -1.03 -12.33
CA SER A 205 -9.46 0.34 -12.77
C SER A 205 -9.15 1.28 -11.60
N ASP A 206 -8.22 2.22 -11.79
CA ASP A 206 -7.94 3.28 -10.80
C ASP A 206 -9.03 4.38 -10.79
N TRP A 207 -9.96 4.37 -11.76
CA TRP A 207 -11.14 5.23 -11.74
C TRP A 207 -12.14 4.79 -10.67
N VAL A 208 -12.75 5.78 -10.04
CA VAL A 208 -13.69 5.63 -8.93
C VAL A 208 -14.99 6.36 -9.23
N THR A 209 -16.11 5.70 -8.93
CA THR A 209 -17.42 6.35 -8.79
C THR A 209 -17.75 6.43 -7.31
N ILE A 210 -17.91 7.65 -6.76
CA ILE A 210 -18.41 7.83 -5.39
C ILE A 210 -19.94 7.68 -5.40
N LYS A 211 -20.45 6.99 -4.38
CA LYS A 211 -21.86 6.83 -4.02
C LYS A 211 -22.08 7.26 -2.57
N VAL A 212 -23.31 7.59 -2.20
CA VAL A 212 -23.69 7.92 -0.82
C VAL A 212 -24.85 7.02 -0.37
N MET A 213 -24.83 6.61 0.90
CA MET A 213 -25.94 5.90 1.55
C MET A 213 -26.15 6.39 2.99
N ARG A 214 -27.36 6.18 3.52
CA ARG A 214 -27.68 6.43 4.93
C ARG A 214 -27.21 5.26 5.80
N VAL A 215 -26.76 5.59 7.01
CA VAL A 215 -26.28 4.60 8.00
C VAL A 215 -27.43 3.97 8.80
N GLU A 216 -28.56 4.68 8.94
CA GLU A 216 -29.72 4.25 9.73
C GLU A 216 -30.56 3.17 9.02
N ASP A 217 -31.10 3.48 7.84
CA ASP A 217 -31.99 2.60 7.07
C ASP A 217 -31.27 1.85 5.93
N LYS A 218 -29.99 2.16 5.67
CA LYS A 218 -29.13 1.56 4.62
C LYS A 218 -29.65 1.84 3.20
N SER A 219 -30.48 2.88 3.04
CA SER A 219 -30.93 3.38 1.75
C SER A 219 -29.79 4.10 1.01
N ALA A 220 -29.71 3.88 -0.30
CA ALA A 220 -28.82 4.65 -1.17
C ALA A 220 -29.45 6.01 -1.47
N GLU A 221 -28.64 7.07 -1.40
CA GLU A 221 -28.99 8.40 -1.88
C GLU A 221 -28.75 8.49 -3.40
N PRO A 222 -29.36 9.44 -4.14
CA PRO A 222 -29.19 9.54 -5.59
C PRO A 222 -27.76 9.94 -6.01
N ASP A 223 -27.00 10.53 -5.09
CA ASP A 223 -25.70 11.15 -5.32
C ASP A 223 -24.69 10.17 -5.95
N THR A 224 -24.14 10.59 -7.08
CA THR A 224 -23.23 9.81 -7.92
C THR A 224 -22.18 10.73 -8.51
N LEU A 225 -20.90 10.47 -8.21
CA LEU A 225 -19.79 11.32 -8.62
C LEU A 225 -18.76 10.51 -9.40
N SER A 226 -18.66 10.78 -10.70
CA SER A 226 -17.73 10.13 -11.63
C SER A 226 -16.42 10.91 -11.78
N TRP A 227 -15.47 10.35 -12.52
CA TRP A 227 -14.16 10.96 -12.84
C TRP A 227 -13.27 11.24 -11.61
N VAL A 228 -13.53 10.52 -10.52
CA VAL A 228 -12.71 10.52 -9.31
C VAL A 228 -11.55 9.55 -9.52
N LYS A 229 -10.33 10.00 -9.26
CA LYS A 229 -9.10 9.19 -9.32
C LYS A 229 -8.10 9.87 -8.38
N PHE A 230 -7.52 9.10 -7.47
CA PHE A 230 -6.64 9.55 -6.38
C PHE A 230 -7.23 10.70 -5.54
N SER A 231 -8.29 10.41 -4.78
CA SER A 231 -8.99 11.38 -3.92
C SER A 231 -9.39 10.79 -2.57
N GLY A 232 -9.24 11.57 -1.50
CA GLY A 232 -9.98 11.38 -0.25
C GLY A 232 -11.44 11.81 -0.37
N ILE A 233 -12.19 11.73 0.74
CA ILE A 233 -13.56 12.25 0.87
C ILE A 233 -13.67 12.94 2.23
N SER A 234 -13.67 14.27 2.25
CA SER A 234 -13.65 15.07 3.49
C SER A 234 -14.99 15.74 3.74
N TRP A 235 -15.80 15.17 4.63
CA TRP A 235 -17.08 15.76 5.07
C TRP A 235 -16.90 17.11 5.76
N THR A 236 -17.89 18.01 5.60
CA THR A 236 -18.06 19.15 6.50
C THR A 236 -18.74 18.72 7.79
N HIS A 237 -18.46 19.41 8.90
CA HIS A 237 -19.00 19.06 10.22
C HIS A 237 -20.53 19.30 10.32
N ASP A 238 -21.10 20.12 9.43
CA ASP A 238 -22.56 20.27 9.29
C ASP A 238 -23.23 19.13 8.50
N SER A 239 -22.44 18.18 7.97
CA SER A 239 -22.86 16.99 7.22
C SER A 239 -23.74 17.28 6.00
N LYS A 240 -23.66 18.50 5.43
CA LYS A 240 -24.37 18.85 4.19
C LYS A 240 -23.69 18.33 2.91
N GLY A 241 -22.44 17.89 3.00
CA GLY A 241 -21.63 17.55 1.83
C GLY A 241 -20.17 17.26 2.17
N PHE A 242 -19.36 17.08 1.13
CA PHE A 242 -17.95 16.73 1.26
C PHE A 242 -17.08 17.32 0.14
N PHE A 243 -15.81 17.54 0.46
CA PHE A 243 -14.76 17.84 -0.51
C PHE A 243 -14.21 16.57 -1.12
N TYR A 244 -13.96 16.61 -2.43
CA TYR A 244 -13.36 15.52 -3.20
C TYR A 244 -12.60 16.07 -4.42
N SER A 245 -11.62 15.34 -4.91
CA SER A 245 -10.84 15.66 -6.09
C SER A 245 -11.25 14.80 -7.29
N ARG A 246 -11.29 15.42 -8.48
CA ARG A 246 -11.65 14.76 -9.74
C ARG A 246 -10.87 15.33 -10.91
N TYR A 247 -10.84 14.58 -11.99
CA TYR A 247 -10.36 15.06 -13.29
C TYR A 247 -11.51 15.64 -14.13
N PRO A 248 -11.20 16.41 -15.19
CA PRO A 248 -12.20 16.79 -16.19
C PRO A 248 -12.82 15.56 -16.83
N ALA A 249 -14.11 15.63 -17.19
CA ALA A 249 -14.74 14.59 -17.99
C ALA A 249 -14.20 14.60 -19.44
N PRO A 250 -14.16 13.45 -20.13
CA PRO A 250 -13.93 13.40 -21.58
C PRO A 250 -14.97 14.20 -22.36
N LYS A 251 -14.66 14.60 -23.58
CA LYS A 251 -15.60 15.32 -24.46
C LYS A 251 -16.62 14.35 -25.06
N GLU A 252 -17.81 14.86 -25.38
CA GLU A 252 -18.85 14.05 -26.04
C GLU A 252 -18.32 13.44 -27.35
N GLY A 253 -18.33 12.10 -27.43
CA GLY A 253 -17.81 11.32 -28.55
C GLY A 253 -16.39 10.75 -28.37
N GLU A 254 -15.66 11.12 -27.30
CA GLU A 254 -14.40 10.46 -26.94
C GLU A 254 -14.69 9.13 -26.20
N ASN A 255 -14.53 8.00 -26.90
CA ASN A 255 -14.60 6.67 -26.30
C ASN A 255 -13.37 6.43 -25.39
N VAL A 256 -13.49 6.76 -24.11
CA VAL A 256 -12.49 6.41 -23.09
C VAL A 256 -12.91 5.13 -22.39
N ASP A 257 -12.20 4.03 -22.65
CA ASP A 257 -12.36 2.79 -21.88
C ASP A 257 -11.61 2.93 -20.54
N ALA A 258 -12.37 3.28 -19.50
CA ALA A 258 -11.86 3.80 -18.23
C ALA A 258 -11.26 2.70 -17.34
N GLY A 259 -10.02 2.30 -17.64
CA GLY A 259 -9.27 1.24 -16.99
C GLY A 259 -8.19 0.61 -17.87
N THR A 260 -8.28 0.81 -19.19
CA THR A 260 -7.27 0.39 -20.18
C THR A 260 -6.49 1.57 -20.76
N GLU A 261 -6.85 2.82 -20.42
CA GLU A 261 -6.28 4.01 -21.04
C GLU A 261 -4.78 4.20 -20.70
N THR A 262 -3.95 4.41 -21.74
CA THR A 262 -2.51 4.69 -21.60
C THR A 262 -2.19 6.18 -21.47
N ASP A 263 -3.18 7.06 -21.67
CA ASP A 263 -3.06 8.53 -21.65
C ASP A 263 -2.83 9.15 -20.27
N SER A 264 -2.39 10.42 -20.27
CA SER A 264 -2.26 11.25 -19.07
C SER A 264 -3.59 11.80 -18.59
N ASN A 265 -3.87 11.69 -17.29
CA ASN A 265 -4.95 12.44 -16.67
C ASN A 265 -4.36 13.74 -16.12
N LEU A 266 -4.88 14.88 -16.58
CA LEU A 266 -4.31 16.21 -16.33
C LEU A 266 -5.38 17.16 -15.79
N ASN A 267 -4.94 18.21 -15.09
CA ASN A 267 -5.77 19.22 -14.44
C ASN A 267 -6.71 18.62 -13.38
N GLN A 268 -6.17 17.91 -12.38
CA GLN A 268 -6.97 17.49 -11.23
C GLN A 268 -7.50 18.73 -10.48
N GLN A 269 -8.74 18.67 -10.01
CA GLN A 269 -9.48 19.80 -9.45
C GLN A 269 -10.14 19.40 -8.14
N LEU A 270 -10.09 20.28 -7.14
CA LEU A 270 -10.82 20.10 -5.89
C LEU A 270 -12.23 20.66 -6.05
N TYR A 271 -13.22 19.83 -5.73
CA TYR A 271 -14.64 20.17 -5.73
C TYR A 271 -15.26 20.00 -4.33
N TYR A 272 -16.38 20.67 -4.11
CA TYR A 272 -17.28 20.40 -2.99
C TYR A 272 -18.66 20.00 -3.52
N HIS A 273 -19.16 18.88 -3.03
CA HIS A 273 -20.45 18.31 -3.39
C HIS A 273 -21.46 18.47 -2.25
N PHE A 274 -22.66 18.94 -2.57
CA PHE A 274 -23.79 18.99 -1.64
C PHE A 274 -24.69 17.76 -1.81
N LEU A 275 -25.11 17.16 -0.71
CA LEU A 275 -26.02 16.00 -0.75
C LEU A 275 -27.37 16.33 -1.37
N GLY A 276 -27.89 15.41 -2.17
CA GLY A 276 -29.14 15.52 -2.92
C GLY A 276 -29.03 16.37 -4.19
N THR A 277 -27.82 16.62 -4.71
CA THR A 277 -27.59 17.48 -5.88
C THR A 277 -26.89 16.73 -7.02
N SER A 278 -26.97 17.27 -8.24
CA SER A 278 -26.26 16.68 -9.37
C SER A 278 -24.76 17.02 -9.34
N GLN A 279 -23.88 16.12 -9.81
CA GLN A 279 -22.43 16.39 -9.94
C GLN A 279 -22.10 17.61 -10.82
N SER A 280 -23.07 18.08 -11.62
CA SER A 280 -23.01 19.32 -12.40
C SER A 280 -23.19 20.61 -11.58
N GLU A 281 -23.68 20.53 -10.33
CA GLU A 281 -23.85 21.65 -9.40
C GLU A 281 -22.67 21.79 -8.42
N ASP A 282 -21.75 20.82 -8.40
CA ASP A 282 -20.60 20.80 -7.49
C ASP A 282 -19.74 22.05 -7.62
N ILE A 283 -19.37 22.64 -6.49
CA ILE A 283 -18.58 23.87 -6.44
C ILE A 283 -17.12 23.56 -6.75
N LEU A 284 -16.58 24.14 -7.82
CA LEU A 284 -15.16 24.11 -8.11
C LEU A 284 -14.39 24.96 -7.08
N CYS A 285 -13.74 24.29 -6.12
CA CYS A 285 -13.05 24.94 -5.02
C CYS A 285 -11.64 25.40 -5.40
N TRP A 286 -10.91 24.59 -6.19
CA TRP A 286 -9.54 24.90 -6.63
C TRP A 286 -9.22 24.25 -7.99
N ARG A 287 -8.44 24.96 -8.82
CA ARG A 287 -7.78 24.46 -10.04
C ARG A 287 -6.45 25.17 -10.27
N ASP A 288 -5.51 24.49 -10.92
CA ASP A 288 -4.20 25.05 -11.31
C ASP A 288 -3.90 24.72 -12.79
N PRO A 289 -4.47 25.48 -13.76
CA PRO A 289 -4.35 25.17 -15.18
C PRO A 289 -2.97 25.48 -15.78
N GLU A 290 -2.18 26.32 -15.11
CA GLU A 290 -0.79 26.61 -15.51
C GLU A 290 0.14 25.42 -15.20
N ASN A 291 -0.21 24.62 -14.19
CA ASN A 291 0.54 23.45 -13.75
C ASN A 291 -0.34 22.18 -13.86
N PRO A 292 -0.71 21.73 -15.07
CA PRO A 292 -1.72 20.68 -15.30
C PRO A 292 -1.35 19.28 -14.77
N LYS A 293 -0.16 19.11 -14.17
CA LYS A 293 0.32 17.87 -13.54
C LYS A 293 0.18 17.86 -12.02
N HIS A 294 -0.09 19.01 -11.39
CA HIS A 294 -0.35 19.06 -9.95
C HIS A 294 -1.56 18.20 -9.60
N PHE A 295 -1.42 17.39 -8.56
CA PHE A 295 -2.52 16.68 -7.91
C PHE A 295 -2.84 17.34 -6.56
N VAL A 296 -4.10 17.24 -6.14
CA VAL A 296 -4.69 18.05 -5.07
C VAL A 296 -5.58 17.21 -4.16
N ALA A 297 -5.59 17.51 -2.87
CA ALA A 297 -6.61 17.02 -1.94
C ALA A 297 -6.98 18.08 -0.90
N GLY A 298 -8.26 18.11 -0.53
CA GLY A 298 -8.80 18.96 0.52
C GLY A 298 -9.17 18.12 1.76
N GLY A 299 -8.70 18.55 2.93
CA GLY A 299 -9.06 17.98 4.23
C GLY A 299 -9.59 19.05 5.18
N ILE A 300 -10.61 18.71 5.97
CA ILE A 300 -11.19 19.59 7.00
C ILE A 300 -10.52 19.34 8.35
N THR A 301 -10.23 20.39 9.11
CA THR A 301 -9.66 20.32 10.47
C THR A 301 -10.63 19.77 11.52
N ASP A 302 -10.10 19.20 12.61
CA ASP A 302 -10.88 18.68 13.76
C ASP A 302 -11.92 19.68 14.35
N ASP A 303 -11.75 20.98 14.14
CA ASP A 303 -12.67 22.03 14.60
C ASP A 303 -13.71 22.46 13.56
N GLY A 304 -13.66 21.88 12.35
CA GLY A 304 -14.56 22.17 11.23
C GLY A 304 -14.35 23.53 10.55
N LYS A 305 -13.33 24.31 10.93
CA LYS A 305 -13.14 25.69 10.45
C LYS A 305 -12.32 25.83 9.18
N TYR A 306 -11.30 25.01 9.00
CA TYR A 306 -10.31 25.17 7.94
C TYR A 306 -10.36 24.03 6.95
N LEU A 307 -10.44 24.39 5.67
CA LEU A 307 -10.12 23.51 4.56
C LEU A 307 -8.64 23.66 4.25
N VAL A 308 -7.85 22.64 4.59
CA VAL A 308 -6.44 22.52 4.20
C VAL A 308 -6.39 21.90 2.80
N LEU A 309 -5.65 22.54 1.90
CA LEU A 309 -5.38 22.07 0.54
C LEU A 309 -3.92 21.66 0.43
N THR A 310 -3.69 20.37 0.27
CA THR A 310 -2.39 19.79 -0.08
C THR A 310 -2.27 19.73 -1.60
N ILE A 311 -1.13 20.16 -2.15
CA ILE A 311 -0.79 20.04 -3.57
C ILE A 311 0.56 19.34 -3.69
N GLY A 312 0.67 18.35 -4.57
CA GLY A 312 1.92 17.65 -4.90
C GLY A 312 2.22 17.64 -6.40
N GLU A 313 3.48 17.41 -6.76
CA GLU A 313 3.94 17.29 -8.16
C GLU A 313 4.62 15.93 -8.48
N SER A 314 5.00 15.16 -7.47
CA SER A 314 5.83 13.96 -7.61
C SER A 314 5.55 12.88 -6.53
N CYS A 315 6.50 12.00 -6.19
CA CYS A 315 6.33 11.01 -5.09
C CYS A 315 7.34 11.19 -3.96
N ASP A 316 8.33 12.06 -4.11
CA ASP A 316 9.10 12.56 -2.98
C ASP A 316 8.16 13.12 -1.89
N PRO A 317 8.54 13.01 -0.61
CA PRO A 317 7.79 13.59 0.50
C PRO A 317 7.96 15.12 0.51
N VAL A 318 7.28 15.79 -0.42
CA VAL A 318 7.20 17.24 -0.56
C VAL A 318 5.80 17.69 -0.98
N ASN A 319 5.29 18.76 -0.38
CA ASN A 319 3.99 19.32 -0.78
C ASN A 319 3.88 20.82 -0.49
N LYS A 320 3.12 21.51 -1.34
CA LYS A 320 2.56 22.82 -0.98
C LYS A 320 1.41 22.62 -0.01
N LEU A 321 1.15 23.64 0.80
CA LEU A 321 0.03 23.63 1.75
C LEU A 321 -0.62 25.01 1.81
N TYR A 322 -1.87 25.08 1.38
CA TYR A 322 -2.72 26.26 1.47
C TYR A 322 -3.87 25.99 2.43
N TYR A 323 -4.55 27.03 2.91
CA TYR A 323 -5.74 26.89 3.75
C TYR A 323 -6.84 27.90 3.38
N CYS A 324 -8.09 27.55 3.63
CA CYS A 324 -9.24 28.45 3.54
C CYS A 324 -10.05 28.37 4.84
N ASP A 325 -10.30 29.51 5.49
CA ASP A 325 -11.20 29.59 6.65
C ASP A 325 -12.65 29.55 6.17
N ILE A 326 -13.22 28.35 6.08
CA ILE A 326 -14.59 28.16 5.61
C ILE A 326 -15.63 28.70 6.60
N SER A 327 -15.24 28.91 7.87
CA SER A 327 -16.10 29.52 8.90
C SER A 327 -16.25 31.05 8.72
N SER A 328 -15.29 31.69 8.05
CA SER A 328 -15.32 33.13 7.74
C SER A 328 -16.17 33.51 6.51
N LEU A 329 -16.62 32.52 5.72
CA LEU A 329 -17.37 32.75 4.47
C LEU A 329 -18.79 33.26 4.76
N HIS A 330 -19.07 34.52 4.39
CA HIS A 330 -20.33 35.22 4.70
C HIS A 330 -21.60 34.48 4.22
N GLU A 331 -21.54 33.83 3.05
CA GLU A 331 -22.63 33.01 2.49
C GLU A 331 -22.36 31.50 2.62
N GLY A 332 -21.36 31.11 3.44
CA GLY A 332 -20.83 29.75 3.51
C GLY A 332 -20.28 29.26 2.16
N LEU A 333 -20.25 27.93 1.98
CA LEU A 333 -19.97 27.31 0.69
C LEU A 333 -21.13 27.50 -0.31
N GLU A 334 -22.37 27.60 0.18
CA GLU A 334 -23.57 27.84 -0.66
C GLU A 334 -23.41 29.12 -1.50
N GLY A 335 -22.74 30.15 -0.96
CA GLY A 335 -22.34 31.36 -1.65
C GLY A 335 -21.38 31.20 -2.84
N PHE A 336 -20.91 30.00 -3.15
CA PHE A 336 -20.12 29.70 -4.34
C PHE A 336 -20.88 28.83 -5.36
N ARG A 337 -22.08 28.32 -5.03
CA ARG A 337 -22.91 27.56 -5.97
C ARG A 337 -23.29 28.45 -7.16
N ASN A 338 -23.13 27.93 -8.37
CA ASN A 338 -23.43 28.64 -9.63
C ASN A 338 -22.66 29.98 -9.82
N LYS A 339 -21.47 30.15 -9.23
CA LYS A 339 -20.58 31.30 -9.46
C LYS A 339 -19.21 30.80 -9.95
N ASP A 340 -18.58 31.51 -10.90
CA ASP A 340 -17.25 31.16 -11.46
C ASP A 340 -16.05 31.41 -10.49
N GLY A 341 -16.31 31.54 -9.18
CA GLY A 341 -15.32 31.90 -8.17
C GLY A 341 -14.73 30.68 -7.46
N LEU A 342 -13.41 30.62 -7.35
CA LEU A 342 -12.71 29.65 -6.49
C LEU A 342 -12.75 30.08 -5.02
N LEU A 343 -12.48 29.16 -4.09
CA LEU A 343 -12.37 29.50 -2.67
C LEU A 343 -11.12 30.37 -2.41
N PRO A 344 -11.17 31.32 -1.45
CA PRO A 344 -10.09 32.26 -1.16
C PRO A 344 -8.96 31.63 -0.34
N PHE A 345 -8.24 30.68 -0.95
CA PHE A 345 -7.09 30.01 -0.32
C PHE A 345 -5.94 30.98 -0.02
N VAL A 346 -5.48 30.98 1.23
CA VAL A 346 -4.22 31.60 1.66
C VAL A 346 -3.10 30.57 1.53
N LYS A 347 -2.01 30.96 0.87
CA LYS A 347 -0.84 30.10 0.72
C LYS A 347 0.05 30.17 1.96
N LEU A 348 0.15 29.08 2.72
CA LEU A 348 1.11 28.98 3.84
C LEU A 348 2.48 28.53 3.34
N ILE A 349 2.50 27.49 2.51
CA ILE A 349 3.69 26.98 1.81
C ILE A 349 3.38 26.94 0.30
N ASP A 350 4.18 27.65 -0.51
CA ASP A 350 4.06 27.70 -2.00
C ASP A 350 5.28 27.06 -2.70
N THR A 351 5.98 26.19 -1.98
CA THR A 351 7.21 25.48 -2.40
C THR A 351 7.07 23.98 -2.22
N PHE A 352 7.84 23.20 -2.99
CA PHE A 352 8.01 21.76 -2.83
C PHE A 352 9.36 21.47 -2.15
N ASP A 353 9.57 22.05 -0.96
CA ASP A 353 10.85 22.02 -0.25
C ASP A 353 10.88 21.09 0.97
N ALA A 354 9.72 20.59 1.39
CA ALA A 354 9.50 19.60 2.44
C ALA A 354 8.05 19.09 2.41
N GLN A 355 7.77 17.98 3.11
CA GLN A 355 6.42 17.54 3.44
C GLN A 355 5.88 18.39 4.59
N TYR A 356 4.60 18.74 4.52
CA TYR A 356 3.87 19.44 5.58
C TYR A 356 2.48 18.80 5.72
N GLU A 357 2.28 17.98 6.74
CA GLU A 357 1.03 17.27 7.02
C GLU A 357 0.35 17.84 8.27
N ALA A 358 -0.91 18.29 8.16
CA ALA A 358 -1.64 18.92 9.25
C ALA A 358 -2.17 17.89 10.25
N ILE A 359 -1.69 17.93 11.49
CA ILE A 359 -2.01 16.96 12.55
C ILE A 359 -3.13 17.45 13.48
N ALA A 360 -3.13 18.75 13.80
CA ALA A 360 -4.15 19.40 14.64
C ALA A 360 -3.98 20.93 14.63
N ASN A 361 -5.04 21.68 14.94
CA ASN A 361 -4.99 23.12 15.17
C ASN A 361 -5.60 23.53 16.53
N ASP A 362 -4.96 24.45 17.24
CA ASP A 362 -5.60 25.20 18.33
C ASP A 362 -6.03 26.57 17.78
N ASP A 363 -7.25 26.67 17.25
CA ASP A 363 -7.70 27.84 16.48
C ASP A 363 -6.75 28.10 15.29
N THR A 364 -6.05 29.24 15.23
CA THR A 364 -5.04 29.51 14.19
C THR A 364 -3.67 28.88 14.46
N VAL A 365 -3.42 28.23 15.60
CA VAL A 365 -2.11 27.63 15.92
C VAL A 365 -2.05 26.17 15.49
N PHE A 366 -1.59 25.93 14.27
CA PHE A 366 -1.47 24.61 13.67
C PHE A 366 -0.27 23.81 14.20
N THR A 367 -0.35 22.50 14.05
CA THR A 367 0.65 21.49 14.39
C THR A 367 0.86 20.61 13.17
N PHE A 368 2.10 20.50 12.69
CA PHE A 368 2.43 19.76 11.47
C PHE A 368 3.48 18.69 11.73
N LEU A 369 3.36 17.55 11.03
CA LEU A 369 4.47 16.63 10.79
C LEU A 369 5.22 17.12 9.54
N THR A 370 6.55 17.16 9.59
CA THR A 370 7.39 17.64 8.49
C THR A 370 8.78 17.01 8.49
N ASN A 371 9.38 16.85 7.31
CA ASN A 371 10.80 16.52 7.13
C ASN A 371 11.67 17.78 6.89
N LYS A 372 11.11 18.99 7.05
CA LYS A 372 11.82 20.25 6.78
C LYS A 372 13.08 20.38 7.63
N ASP A 373 14.23 20.32 6.95
CA ASP A 373 15.56 20.30 7.54
C ASP A 373 15.74 19.18 8.60
N ALA A 374 15.03 18.06 8.42
CA ALA A 374 14.93 16.93 9.35
C ALA A 374 14.57 15.61 8.61
N PRO A 375 15.51 14.89 7.98
CA PRO A 375 15.23 13.72 7.13
C PRO A 375 14.56 12.53 7.84
N LYS A 376 14.58 12.46 9.17
CA LYS A 376 13.83 11.47 9.99
C LYS A 376 12.51 12.00 10.56
N TYR A 377 12.06 13.15 10.07
CA TYR A 377 10.83 13.87 10.44
C TYR A 377 10.80 14.43 11.87
N LYS A 378 10.00 15.49 12.04
CA LYS A 378 9.76 16.22 13.30
C LYS A 378 8.34 16.78 13.36
N VAL A 379 7.88 17.14 14.56
CA VAL A 379 6.61 17.88 14.75
C VAL A 379 6.90 19.33 15.09
N VAL A 380 6.29 20.23 14.32
CA VAL A 380 6.43 21.68 14.43
C VAL A 380 5.08 22.35 14.68
N ARG A 381 5.08 23.58 15.20
CA ARG A 381 3.89 24.43 15.34
C ARG A 381 4.13 25.84 14.82
N VAL A 382 3.06 26.44 14.31
CA VAL A 382 3.03 27.81 13.76
C VAL A 382 1.65 28.42 13.97
N ASP A 383 1.56 29.73 14.21
CA ASP A 383 0.29 30.46 14.14
C ASP A 383 0.11 31.01 12.73
N LEU A 384 -1.05 30.79 12.10
CA LEU A 384 -1.39 31.36 10.79
C LEU A 384 -1.40 32.90 10.80
N LYS A 385 -1.46 33.53 11.98
CA LYS A 385 -1.29 34.99 12.19
C LYS A 385 0.18 35.43 12.16
N GLU A 386 1.12 34.53 12.44
CA GLU A 386 2.58 34.76 12.39
C GLU A 386 3.29 33.64 11.58
N PRO A 387 2.98 33.46 10.28
CA PRO A 387 3.35 32.26 9.50
C PRO A 387 4.87 32.10 9.23
N SER A 388 5.70 33.02 9.72
CA SER A 388 7.17 32.92 9.69
C SER A 388 7.78 32.34 10.98
N ASN A 389 6.97 32.14 12.03
CA ASN A 389 7.40 31.74 13.36
C ASN A 389 7.08 30.25 13.60
N TRP A 390 7.95 29.36 13.10
CA TRP A 390 7.82 27.90 13.25
C TRP A 390 8.65 27.41 14.43
N ILE A 391 8.04 26.62 15.31
CA ILE A 391 8.62 26.13 16.56
C ILE A 391 8.63 24.60 16.56
N ASP A 392 9.81 24.00 16.69
CA ASP A 392 9.96 22.56 16.89
C ASP A 392 9.37 22.14 18.25
N VAL A 393 8.40 21.23 18.23
CA VAL A 393 7.71 20.71 19.41
C VAL A 393 8.18 19.30 19.73
N ILE A 394 8.30 18.43 18.73
CA ILE A 394 9.05 17.17 18.81
C ILE A 394 10.17 17.29 17.78
N PRO A 395 11.43 17.54 18.18
CA PRO A 395 12.54 17.64 17.24
C PRO A 395 12.84 16.27 16.59
N GLU A 396 13.65 16.30 15.53
CA GLU A 396 14.14 15.08 14.88
C GLU A 396 14.87 14.17 15.89
N ALA A 397 14.67 12.85 15.77
CA ALA A 397 15.41 11.86 16.55
C ALA A 397 16.75 11.51 15.87
N GLU A 398 17.78 11.23 16.66
CA GLU A 398 19.13 10.89 16.15
C GLU A 398 19.11 9.72 15.14
N LYS A 399 18.23 8.73 15.36
CA LYS A 399 18.25 7.41 14.69
C LYS A 399 16.89 6.96 14.15
N ASP A 400 15.84 7.13 14.94
CA ASP A 400 14.53 6.57 14.64
C ASP A 400 13.73 7.50 13.73
N VAL A 401 12.97 6.96 12.78
CA VAL A 401 12.10 7.74 11.88
C VAL A 401 10.77 7.99 12.54
N LEU A 402 10.27 9.22 12.55
CA LEU A 402 8.92 9.54 13.01
C LEU A 402 7.91 9.31 11.87
N GLU A 403 7.26 8.14 11.85
CA GLU A 403 6.40 7.74 10.73
C GLU A 403 4.97 8.27 10.81
N SER A 404 4.40 8.44 12.00
CA SER A 404 3.04 8.98 12.13
C SER A 404 2.73 9.62 13.49
N VAL A 405 1.79 10.55 13.47
CA VAL A 405 1.40 11.40 14.61
C VAL A 405 -0.12 11.55 14.59
N TYR A 406 -0.79 11.20 15.70
CA TYR A 406 -2.25 11.32 15.83
C TYR A 406 -2.59 12.17 17.05
N ALA A 407 -3.35 13.25 16.84
CA ALA A 407 -3.91 14.05 17.94
C ALA A 407 -5.09 13.31 18.59
N VAL A 408 -5.05 13.20 19.92
CA VAL A 408 -5.96 12.35 20.71
C VAL A 408 -6.20 12.93 22.11
N ASN A 409 -7.33 12.60 22.73
CA ASN A 409 -7.67 13.01 24.10
C ASN A 409 -7.41 14.53 24.35
N VAL A 410 -7.83 15.37 23.40
CA VAL A 410 -7.73 16.84 23.31
C VAL A 410 -6.32 17.43 23.24
N ASN A 411 -5.39 16.96 24.09
CA ASN A 411 -4.06 17.54 24.30
C ASN A 411 -2.90 16.53 24.32
N LYS A 412 -3.17 15.26 23.97
CA LYS A 412 -2.15 14.22 23.81
C LYS A 412 -1.90 13.96 22.31
N LEU A 413 -0.73 13.42 22.00
CA LEU A 413 -0.40 12.80 20.72
C LEU A 413 -0.11 11.32 20.99
N ILE A 414 -0.57 10.41 20.12
CA ILE A 414 0.16 9.14 19.92
C ILE A 414 1.11 9.37 18.75
N VAL A 415 2.39 9.05 18.94
CA VAL A 415 3.38 9.04 17.87
C VAL A 415 3.92 7.63 17.68
N SER A 416 4.24 7.29 16.44
CA SER A 416 4.92 6.05 16.09
C SER A 416 6.28 6.34 15.47
N TYR A 417 7.32 5.75 16.06
CA TYR A 417 8.68 5.79 15.54
C TYR A 417 9.05 4.43 14.95
N LEU A 418 9.81 4.41 13.85
CA LEU A 418 10.46 3.22 13.32
C LEU A 418 11.93 3.20 13.78
N SER A 419 12.25 2.25 14.65
CA SER A 419 13.58 2.07 15.25
C SER A 419 14.15 0.71 14.83
N ASP A 420 15.22 0.72 14.02
CA ASP A 420 15.75 -0.49 13.35
C ASP A 420 14.63 -1.34 12.71
N VAL A 421 13.74 -0.72 11.93
CA VAL A 421 12.59 -1.37 11.27
C VAL A 421 11.54 -2.00 12.23
N LYS A 422 11.43 -1.49 13.46
CA LYS A 422 10.46 -1.96 14.47
C LYS A 422 9.72 -0.77 15.06
N TYR A 423 8.40 -0.86 15.23
CA TYR A 423 7.64 0.29 15.74
C TYR A 423 7.83 0.49 17.25
N VAL A 424 7.94 1.75 17.65
CA VAL A 424 7.98 2.22 19.04
C VAL A 424 6.88 3.27 19.20
N LEU A 425 5.83 2.93 19.96
CA LEU A 425 4.72 3.84 20.23
C LEU A 425 4.94 4.66 21.49
N GLN A 426 4.67 5.96 21.42
CA GLN A 426 4.79 6.89 22.54
C GLN A 426 3.54 7.78 22.65
N VAL A 427 3.12 8.08 23.87
CA VAL A 427 2.15 9.13 24.17
C VAL A 427 2.92 10.39 24.57
N ARG A 428 2.68 11.49 23.85
CA ARG A 428 3.33 12.79 24.05
C ARG A 428 2.32 13.90 24.30
N ASN A 429 2.77 15.04 24.81
CA ASN A 429 1.94 16.23 24.97
C ASN A 429 1.88 17.05 23.67
N LEU A 430 0.68 17.42 23.20
CA LEU A 430 0.44 18.11 21.92
C LEU A 430 1.03 19.53 21.87
N LYS A 431 1.23 20.20 23.01
CA LYS A 431 1.73 21.59 23.06
C LYS A 431 3.22 21.71 23.33
N THR A 432 3.81 20.71 23.99
CA THR A 432 5.22 20.75 24.45
C THR A 432 6.07 19.59 23.94
N GLY A 433 5.49 18.62 23.23
CA GLY A 433 6.15 17.42 22.68
C GLY A 433 6.75 16.47 23.73
N SER A 434 6.66 16.83 25.01
CA SER A 434 7.18 16.07 26.15
C SER A 434 6.63 14.64 26.15
N LEU A 435 7.52 13.67 26.40
CA LEU A 435 7.17 12.27 26.56
C LEU A 435 6.37 12.10 27.85
N LEU A 436 5.17 11.54 27.72
CA LEU A 436 4.31 11.19 28.85
C LEU A 436 4.48 9.70 29.18
N HIS A 437 4.33 8.84 28.17
CA HIS A 437 4.43 7.38 28.31
C HIS A 437 4.98 6.73 27.04
N GLN A 438 5.55 5.54 27.17
CA GLN A 438 5.77 4.61 26.05
C GLN A 438 4.66 3.54 26.11
N LEU A 439 4.05 3.20 24.98
CA LEU A 439 3.01 2.17 24.92
C LEU A 439 3.67 0.79 24.67
N PRO A 440 3.30 -0.26 25.41
CA PRO A 440 3.87 -1.59 25.23
C PRO A 440 3.30 -2.26 23.98
N ILE A 441 4.17 -2.49 22.98
CA ILE A 441 3.91 -3.36 21.84
C ILE A 441 5.11 -4.32 21.64
N ASP A 442 4.83 -5.50 21.09
CA ASP A 442 5.84 -6.47 20.70
C ASP A 442 6.60 -6.00 19.44
N ILE A 443 7.65 -6.75 19.06
CA ILE A 443 8.37 -6.56 17.79
C ILE A 443 7.42 -6.85 16.62
N GLY A 444 7.00 -5.79 15.91
CA GLY A 444 6.05 -5.86 14.81
C GLY A 444 5.77 -4.51 14.16
N SER A 445 4.70 -4.47 13.35
CA SER A 445 4.17 -3.29 12.68
C SER A 445 2.86 -2.80 13.27
N VAL A 446 2.73 -1.47 13.43
CA VAL A 446 1.46 -0.81 13.70
C VAL A 446 0.80 -0.51 12.35
N TYR A 447 -0.26 -1.23 12.00
CA TYR A 447 -0.91 -1.10 10.69
C TYR A 447 -2.06 -0.08 10.66
N GLY A 448 -2.39 0.52 11.80
CA GLY A 448 -3.35 1.62 11.87
C GLY A 448 -3.63 2.06 13.30
N ILE A 449 -3.87 3.35 13.49
CA ILE A 449 -4.34 3.94 14.74
C ILE A 449 -5.66 4.65 14.45
N SER A 450 -6.68 4.43 15.28
CA SER A 450 -7.97 5.09 15.14
C SER A 450 -8.42 5.75 16.45
N ALA A 451 -8.44 7.08 16.41
CA ALA A 451 -9.07 7.99 17.34
C ALA A 451 -9.24 9.33 16.61
N ARG A 452 -10.27 10.10 16.95
CA ARG A 452 -10.31 11.54 16.65
C ARG A 452 -9.70 12.30 17.82
N ARG A 453 -9.37 13.58 17.64
CA ARG A 453 -8.78 14.38 18.72
C ARG A 453 -9.66 14.48 19.97
N GLU A 454 -10.98 14.47 19.84
CA GLU A 454 -11.90 14.44 20.99
C GLU A 454 -11.97 13.09 21.72
N ASP A 455 -11.55 12.00 21.09
CA ASP A 455 -11.69 10.66 21.65
C ASP A 455 -10.61 10.37 22.72
N SER A 456 -11.06 9.98 23.90
CA SER A 456 -10.21 9.53 25.02
C SER A 456 -9.82 8.06 24.94
N VAL A 457 -10.28 7.35 23.91
CA VAL A 457 -9.99 5.94 23.65
C VAL A 457 -9.50 5.80 22.22
N ALA A 458 -8.32 5.21 22.04
CA ALA A 458 -7.75 4.90 20.74
C ALA A 458 -7.72 3.38 20.49
N PHE A 459 -7.90 2.98 19.24
CA PHE A 459 -7.66 1.61 18.78
C PHE A 459 -6.36 1.54 18.00
N ILE A 460 -5.57 0.49 18.24
CA ILE A 460 -4.23 0.33 17.65
C ILE A 460 -4.15 -1.07 17.04
N GLY A 461 -4.05 -1.13 15.72
CA GLY A 461 -3.83 -2.37 14.97
C GLY A 461 -2.35 -2.72 14.93
N PHE A 462 -2.02 -3.92 15.39
CA PHE A 462 -0.66 -4.46 15.43
C PHE A 462 -0.57 -5.81 14.70
N THR A 463 0.51 -6.05 13.94
CA THR A 463 0.80 -7.32 13.28
C THR A 463 2.30 -7.62 13.35
N SER A 464 2.69 -8.87 13.13
CA SER A 464 4.10 -9.28 13.02
C SER A 464 4.20 -10.59 12.24
N PHE A 465 5.39 -11.00 11.79
CA PHE A 465 5.56 -12.21 10.97
C PHE A 465 4.92 -13.48 11.56
N LEU A 466 4.82 -13.57 12.90
CA LEU A 466 4.22 -14.70 13.62
C LEU A 466 2.92 -14.33 14.41
N THR A 467 2.41 -13.11 14.27
CA THR A 467 1.22 -12.60 14.96
C THR A 467 0.24 -12.05 13.91
N PRO A 468 -0.85 -12.79 13.57
CA PRO A 468 -1.73 -12.43 12.46
C PRO A 468 -2.28 -11.02 12.54
N GLY A 469 -2.84 -10.67 13.69
CA GLY A 469 -3.20 -9.30 14.03
C GLY A 469 -3.72 -9.22 15.46
N ILE A 470 -3.45 -8.12 16.14
CA ILE A 470 -4.02 -7.75 17.43
C ILE A 470 -4.57 -6.33 17.27
N VAL A 471 -5.84 -6.14 17.61
CA VAL A 471 -6.40 -4.80 17.84
C VAL A 471 -6.37 -4.57 19.34
N TYR A 472 -5.58 -3.59 19.77
CA TYR A 472 -5.58 -3.09 21.14
C TYR A 472 -6.62 -1.97 21.29
N GLN A 473 -7.21 -1.86 22.47
CA GLN A 473 -7.92 -0.67 22.94
C GLN A 473 -7.05 0.01 23.99
N CYS A 474 -6.76 1.30 23.80
CA CYS A 474 -5.95 2.11 24.68
C CYS A 474 -6.79 3.28 25.23
N ASN A 475 -7.06 3.27 26.53
CA ASN A 475 -7.71 4.37 27.24
C ASN A 475 -6.66 5.41 27.64
N LEU A 476 -6.83 6.63 27.14
CA LEU A 476 -5.96 7.79 27.34
C LEU A 476 -6.54 8.80 28.33
N GLY A 477 -7.78 8.61 28.79
CA GLY A 477 -8.44 9.50 29.76
C GLY A 477 -7.91 9.36 31.19
N THR A 478 -7.16 8.29 31.47
CA THR A 478 -6.43 8.06 32.71
C THR A 478 -5.08 8.78 32.74
N GLU A 479 -4.48 8.88 33.94
CA GLU A 479 -3.13 9.42 34.12
C GLU A 479 -2.11 8.55 33.39
N THR A 480 -2.03 7.26 33.74
CA THR A 480 -1.31 6.25 32.95
C THR A 480 -2.26 5.60 31.93
N PRO A 481 -1.89 5.47 30.65
CA PRO A 481 -2.70 4.79 29.64
C PRO A 481 -2.98 3.32 30.02
N ASP A 482 -4.24 2.90 29.91
CA ASP A 482 -4.65 1.50 30.07
C ASP A 482 -4.83 0.86 28.69
N MET A 483 -3.95 -0.09 28.34
CA MET A 483 -3.87 -0.70 27.01
C MET A 483 -4.09 -2.21 27.11
N LYS A 484 -5.19 -2.69 26.52
CA LYS A 484 -5.63 -4.09 26.56
C LYS A 484 -5.93 -4.62 25.17
N ILE A 485 -5.86 -5.94 24.99
CA ILE A 485 -6.31 -6.60 23.76
C ILE A 485 -7.84 -6.45 23.66
N PHE A 486 -8.31 -5.91 22.54
CA PHE A 486 -9.73 -5.85 22.17
C PHE A 486 -10.11 -7.03 21.27
N ARG A 487 -9.24 -7.39 20.31
CA ARG A 487 -9.35 -8.60 19.46
C ARG A 487 -7.95 -9.16 19.17
N GLU A 488 -7.77 -10.47 19.26
CA GLU A 488 -6.58 -11.19 18.77
C GLU A 488 -7.03 -12.13 17.63
N ILE A 489 -6.35 -12.07 16.49
CA ILE A 489 -6.62 -12.89 15.31
C ILE A 489 -5.73 -14.13 15.38
N SER A 490 -6.35 -15.30 15.52
CA SER A 490 -5.66 -16.60 15.55
C SER A 490 -5.87 -17.37 14.25
N VAL A 491 -4.80 -17.93 13.67
CA VAL A 491 -4.89 -18.81 12.50
C VAL A 491 -5.04 -20.27 12.96
N PRO A 492 -6.11 -21.00 12.56
CA PRO A 492 -6.40 -22.34 13.06
C PRO A 492 -5.25 -23.34 12.95
N GLY A 493 -4.78 -23.81 14.10
CA GLY A 493 -3.73 -24.81 14.20
C GLY A 493 -2.34 -24.33 13.76
N PHE A 494 -2.08 -23.02 13.72
CA PHE A 494 -0.72 -22.47 13.63
C PHE A 494 -0.21 -22.16 15.05
N ASP A 495 0.84 -22.84 15.49
CA ASP A 495 1.52 -22.57 16.75
C ASP A 495 2.74 -21.67 16.50
N ARG A 496 2.66 -20.40 16.93
CA ARG A 496 3.76 -19.43 16.80
C ARG A 496 5.03 -19.83 17.58
N SER A 497 4.93 -20.73 18.57
CA SER A 497 6.08 -21.16 19.38
C SER A 497 7.06 -22.07 18.63
N GLU A 498 6.61 -22.78 17.58
CA GLU A 498 7.47 -23.58 16.68
C GLU A 498 8.46 -22.71 15.85
N TYR A 499 8.24 -21.40 15.79
CA TYR A 499 8.91 -20.48 14.85
C TYR A 499 9.67 -19.36 15.56
N GLU A 500 10.62 -18.75 14.86
CA GLU A 500 11.37 -17.58 15.32
C GLU A 500 11.54 -16.54 14.20
N VAL A 501 11.84 -15.31 14.63
CA VAL A 501 12.19 -14.18 13.77
C VAL A 501 13.53 -13.65 14.27
N ASN A 502 14.55 -13.72 13.43
CA ASN A 502 15.87 -13.15 13.71
C ASN A 502 16.07 -11.91 12.86
N GLN A 503 16.55 -10.81 13.45
CA GLN A 503 17.01 -9.64 12.71
C GLN A 503 18.54 -9.67 12.62
N VAL A 504 19.06 -9.53 11.40
CA VAL A 504 20.50 -9.48 11.11
C VAL A 504 20.84 -8.19 10.38
N PHE A 505 22.12 -7.79 10.43
CA PHE A 505 22.64 -6.62 9.72
C PHE A 505 23.74 -7.08 8.77
N VAL A 506 23.42 -7.17 7.48
CA VAL A 506 24.32 -7.67 6.43
C VAL A 506 25.14 -6.50 5.89
N PRO A 507 26.48 -6.62 5.78
CA PRO A 507 27.28 -5.62 5.07
C PRO A 507 27.00 -5.72 3.56
N SER A 508 26.57 -4.61 2.97
CA SER A 508 26.53 -4.43 1.51
C SER A 508 27.94 -4.31 0.93
N LYS A 509 28.02 -4.34 -0.40
CA LYS A 509 29.21 -4.16 -1.24
C LYS A 509 30.05 -2.92 -0.92
N ASP A 510 29.43 -1.86 -0.40
CA ASP A 510 30.09 -0.61 0.05
C ASP A 510 30.34 -0.54 1.58
N GLY A 511 29.98 -1.60 2.32
CA GLY A 511 30.07 -1.67 3.78
C GLY A 511 28.84 -1.18 4.54
N THR A 512 27.82 -0.64 3.86
CA THR A 512 26.56 -0.21 4.49
C THR A 512 25.84 -1.40 5.14
N LYS A 513 25.36 -1.26 6.38
CA LYS A 513 24.67 -2.33 7.09
C LYS A 513 23.18 -2.36 6.74
N ILE A 514 22.77 -3.38 6.00
CA ILE A 514 21.40 -3.60 5.55
C ILE A 514 20.67 -4.47 6.59
N PRO A 515 19.55 -4.01 7.19
CA PRO A 515 18.73 -4.86 8.03
C PRO A 515 18.05 -5.94 7.19
N MET A 516 17.98 -7.16 7.72
CA MET A 516 17.16 -8.22 7.16
C MET A 516 16.50 -9.01 8.29
N PHE A 517 15.20 -9.27 8.15
CA PHE A 517 14.50 -10.24 8.97
C PHE A 517 14.55 -11.61 8.31
N ILE A 518 14.78 -12.65 9.12
CA ILE A 518 14.78 -14.06 8.73
C ILE A 518 13.76 -14.79 9.61
N VAL A 519 12.74 -15.37 8.97
CA VAL A 519 11.64 -16.11 9.62
C VAL A 519 11.78 -17.59 9.29
N GLY A 520 11.76 -18.43 10.32
CA GLY A 520 11.95 -19.88 10.17
C GLY A 520 11.39 -20.69 11.34
N ARG A 521 11.49 -22.02 11.26
CA ARG A 521 11.25 -22.89 12.41
C ARG A 521 12.46 -22.87 13.34
N LYS A 522 12.23 -22.97 14.64
CA LYS A 522 13.30 -23.12 15.64
C LYS A 522 14.08 -24.43 15.46
N ASN A 523 15.32 -24.44 15.92
CA ASN A 523 16.18 -25.64 16.01
C ASN A 523 16.44 -26.35 14.66
N ILE A 524 16.46 -25.60 13.56
CA ILE A 524 16.90 -26.09 12.24
C ILE A 524 18.44 -26.04 12.13
N ASN A 525 19.04 -27.07 11.53
CA ASN A 525 20.45 -27.06 11.14
C ASN A 525 20.66 -26.15 9.91
N LEU A 526 21.56 -25.18 10.00
CA LEU A 526 21.95 -24.31 8.89
C LEU A 526 23.02 -25.00 8.03
N ASP A 527 22.57 -25.89 7.14
CA ASP A 527 23.40 -26.76 6.28
C ASP A 527 23.19 -26.50 4.77
N GLY A 528 22.52 -25.39 4.41
CA GLY A 528 22.18 -25.04 3.03
C GLY A 528 21.17 -26.00 2.37
N SER A 529 20.45 -26.82 3.14
CA SER A 529 19.48 -27.78 2.60
C SER A 529 18.05 -27.23 2.45
N HIS A 530 17.71 -26.12 3.11
CA HIS A 530 16.34 -25.57 3.13
C HIS A 530 16.06 -24.70 1.89
N PRO A 531 14.81 -24.64 1.40
CA PRO A 531 14.40 -23.58 0.50
C PRO A 531 14.45 -22.22 1.21
N CYS A 532 14.65 -21.14 0.47
CA CYS A 532 14.51 -19.79 1.00
C CYS A 532 13.76 -18.89 0.02
N LEU A 533 12.91 -18.02 0.55
CA LEU A 533 12.26 -16.94 -0.18
C LEU A 533 12.75 -15.60 0.38
N LEU A 534 13.48 -14.84 -0.44
CA LEU A 534 13.93 -13.49 -0.11
C LEU A 534 13.04 -12.45 -0.82
N TYR A 535 12.48 -11.52 -0.05
CA TYR A 535 11.58 -10.46 -0.53
C TYR A 535 12.19 -9.07 -0.35
N GLY A 536 11.97 -8.18 -1.32
CA GLY A 536 12.48 -6.81 -1.31
C GLY A 536 11.65 -5.82 -2.15
N TYR A 537 11.97 -4.54 -2.01
CA TYR A 537 11.33 -3.44 -2.74
C TYR A 537 12.33 -2.33 -3.08
N GLY A 538 12.79 -1.55 -2.09
CA GLY A 538 13.89 -0.57 -2.23
C GLY A 538 13.60 0.59 -3.18
N GLY A 539 12.67 1.46 -2.81
CA GLY A 539 12.32 2.69 -3.55
C GLY A 539 11.10 3.39 -2.95
N PHE A 540 10.84 4.62 -3.39
CA PHE A 540 9.65 5.42 -3.02
C PHE A 540 9.46 5.68 -1.52
N ASN A 541 10.57 5.69 -0.76
CA ASN A 541 10.55 5.86 0.70
C ASN A 541 9.68 4.81 1.44
N ILE A 542 9.38 3.65 0.81
CA ILE A 542 8.49 2.64 1.40
C ILE A 542 9.26 1.72 2.35
N SER A 543 8.99 1.85 3.66
CA SER A 543 9.48 0.97 4.72
C SER A 543 8.88 -0.46 4.65
N LEU A 544 9.70 -1.50 4.51
CA LEU A 544 9.24 -2.90 4.51
C LEU A 544 9.16 -3.51 5.92
N THR A 545 8.10 -3.15 6.65
CA THR A 545 7.98 -3.47 8.09
C THR A 545 7.37 -4.85 8.40
N PRO A 546 7.61 -5.44 9.59
CA PRO A 546 7.20 -6.81 9.95
C PRO A 546 5.69 -7.10 9.89
N THR A 547 5.25 -7.85 8.88
CA THR A 547 3.82 -8.13 8.62
C THR A 547 3.51 -9.62 8.50
N PHE A 548 2.34 -10.03 8.97
CA PHE A 548 1.89 -11.42 8.83
C PHE A 548 1.47 -11.77 7.40
N SER A 549 1.71 -13.02 6.98
CA SER A 549 1.13 -13.54 5.73
C SER A 549 0.88 -15.05 5.78
N VAL A 550 -0.37 -15.45 5.55
CA VAL A 550 -0.81 -16.85 5.48
C VAL A 550 0.00 -17.66 4.47
N SER A 551 0.32 -17.10 3.29
CA SER A 551 1.09 -17.81 2.26
C SER A 551 2.54 -18.04 2.71
N ARG A 552 3.19 -17.07 3.37
CA ARG A 552 4.54 -17.24 3.93
C ARG A 552 4.57 -18.29 5.05
N ILE A 553 3.54 -18.31 5.90
CA ILE A 553 3.38 -19.38 6.90
C ILE A 553 3.19 -20.75 6.25
N VAL A 554 2.45 -20.88 5.13
CA VAL A 554 2.36 -22.15 4.38
C VAL A 554 3.72 -22.62 3.89
N LEU A 555 4.53 -21.74 3.28
CA LEU A 555 5.88 -22.07 2.81
C LEU A 555 6.78 -22.55 3.96
N THR A 556 6.83 -21.77 5.05
CA THR A 556 7.65 -22.07 6.23
C THR A 556 7.21 -23.35 6.95
N ARG A 557 5.89 -23.58 7.02
CA ARG A 557 5.30 -24.73 7.72
C ARG A 557 5.41 -26.04 6.94
N HIS A 558 5.12 -26.01 5.65
CA HIS A 558 4.89 -27.21 4.84
C HIS A 558 6.00 -27.51 3.82
N LEU A 559 6.81 -26.52 3.44
CA LEU A 559 8.00 -26.72 2.59
C LEU A 559 9.31 -26.56 3.37
N GLY A 560 9.25 -26.18 4.65
CA GLY A 560 10.42 -25.91 5.49
C GLY A 560 11.22 -24.69 5.06
N ALA A 561 10.62 -23.79 4.27
CA ALA A 561 11.33 -22.66 3.68
C ALA A 561 11.60 -21.56 4.70
N PHE A 562 12.79 -20.95 4.66
CA PHE A 562 12.99 -19.65 5.30
C PHE A 562 12.27 -18.56 4.50
N TYR A 563 11.66 -17.60 5.20
CA TYR A 563 11.13 -16.38 4.60
C TYR A 563 11.93 -15.17 5.10
N CYS A 564 12.53 -14.42 4.19
CA CYS A 564 13.40 -13.30 4.51
C CYS A 564 12.88 -12.00 3.88
N VAL A 565 13.04 -10.88 4.58
CA VAL A 565 12.73 -9.54 4.10
C VAL A 565 13.97 -8.67 4.28
N ALA A 566 14.53 -8.18 3.17
CA ALA A 566 15.69 -7.28 3.21
C ALA A 566 15.24 -5.82 3.09
N ASN A 567 15.58 -5.03 4.10
CA ASN A 567 15.29 -3.60 4.20
C ASN A 567 16.40 -2.80 3.50
N ILE A 568 16.52 -3.03 2.19
CA ILE A 568 17.51 -2.41 1.30
C ILE A 568 17.29 -0.89 1.19
N ARG A 569 18.29 -0.15 0.69
CA ARG A 569 18.17 1.30 0.43
C ARG A 569 17.07 1.63 -0.59
N GLY A 570 16.68 2.89 -0.66
CA GLY A 570 15.52 3.34 -1.43
C GLY A 570 14.20 3.23 -0.65
N GLY A 571 14.10 2.35 0.36
CA GLY A 571 13.01 2.37 1.33
C GLY A 571 13.13 3.54 2.32
N GLY A 572 12.18 3.64 3.25
CA GLY A 572 12.11 4.72 4.25
C GLY A 572 12.73 4.40 5.60
N GLU A 573 13.31 3.20 5.78
CA GLU A 573 13.58 2.60 7.10
C GLU A 573 14.49 3.40 8.05
N TYR A 574 15.33 4.30 7.52
CA TYR A 574 16.15 5.24 8.30
C TYR A 574 15.98 6.70 7.84
N GLY A 575 14.85 7.02 7.23
CA GLY A 575 14.47 8.35 6.78
C GLY A 575 14.97 8.69 5.37
N GLU A 576 14.82 9.95 5.00
CA GLU A 576 15.00 10.43 3.62
C GLU A 576 16.41 10.17 3.05
N GLU A 577 17.44 10.13 3.90
CA GLU A 577 18.80 9.75 3.49
C GLU A 577 18.90 8.30 3.01
N TRP A 578 18.10 7.38 3.57
CA TRP A 578 18.04 5.98 3.16
C TRP A 578 17.36 5.81 1.81
N HIS A 579 16.29 6.58 1.57
CA HIS A 579 15.64 6.71 0.26
C HIS A 579 16.63 7.26 -0.77
N LYS A 580 17.20 8.44 -0.52
CA LYS A 580 18.18 9.12 -1.39
C LYS A 580 19.54 8.41 -1.51
N ALA A 581 19.76 7.33 -0.76
CA ALA A 581 20.90 6.42 -0.91
C ALA A 581 20.65 5.25 -1.88
N GLY A 582 19.40 5.01 -2.29
CA GLY A 582 18.99 3.99 -3.26
C GLY A 582 18.17 4.53 -4.45
N ALA A 583 18.16 5.85 -4.65
CA ALA A 583 17.39 6.54 -5.69
C ALA A 583 18.31 7.20 -6.75
N LEU A 584 17.74 7.62 -7.89
CA LEU A 584 18.47 8.21 -9.03
C LEU A 584 19.75 7.42 -9.39
N SER A 585 20.86 8.13 -9.63
CA SER A 585 22.20 7.60 -9.93
C SER A 585 22.77 6.62 -8.89
N LYS A 586 22.10 6.41 -7.75
CA LYS A 586 22.44 5.40 -6.75
C LYS A 586 21.53 4.16 -6.79
N LYS A 587 20.62 4.01 -7.76
CA LYS A 587 19.66 2.90 -7.82
C LYS A 587 20.30 1.51 -7.80
N GLN A 588 21.51 1.39 -8.37
CA GLN A 588 22.34 0.18 -8.28
C GLN A 588 22.59 -0.29 -6.84
N ASN A 589 22.62 0.62 -5.85
CA ASN A 589 22.79 0.27 -4.44
C ASN A 589 21.66 -0.66 -3.95
N CYS A 590 20.42 -0.49 -4.41
CA CYS A 590 19.31 -1.38 -4.06
C CYS A 590 19.56 -2.81 -4.53
N PHE A 591 20.12 -2.95 -5.73
CA PHE A 591 20.43 -4.25 -6.33
C PHE A 591 21.63 -4.88 -5.61
N ASP A 592 22.70 -4.10 -5.37
CA ASP A 592 23.88 -4.53 -4.62
C ASP A 592 23.55 -4.93 -3.16
N ASP A 593 22.65 -4.21 -2.49
CA ASP A 593 22.16 -4.53 -1.13
C ASP A 593 21.41 -5.87 -1.11
N PHE A 594 20.54 -6.09 -2.10
CA PHE A 594 19.70 -7.30 -2.20
C PHE A 594 20.52 -8.54 -2.59
N ILE A 595 21.49 -8.36 -3.49
CA ILE A 595 22.51 -9.36 -3.82
C ILE A 595 23.35 -9.71 -2.58
N SER A 596 23.77 -8.72 -1.80
CA SER A 596 24.51 -8.95 -0.55
C SER A 596 23.68 -9.72 0.49
N ALA A 597 22.38 -9.45 0.60
CA ALA A 597 21.46 -10.21 1.43
C ALA A 597 21.30 -11.67 0.97
N ALA A 598 21.25 -11.92 -0.35
CA ALA A 598 21.23 -13.27 -0.92
C ALA A 598 22.54 -14.04 -0.63
N GLU A 599 23.70 -13.41 -0.82
CA GLU A 599 25.01 -14.00 -0.53
C GLU A 599 25.20 -14.30 0.96
N TYR A 600 24.66 -13.47 1.86
CA TYR A 600 24.59 -13.77 3.29
C TYR A 600 23.78 -15.03 3.59
N LEU A 601 22.57 -15.16 3.03
CA LEU A 601 21.70 -16.33 3.28
C LEU A 601 22.32 -17.65 2.81
N ILE A 602 23.11 -17.60 1.73
CA ILE A 602 23.86 -18.74 1.21
C ILE A 602 25.08 -19.03 2.11
N SER A 603 25.92 -18.03 2.39
CA SER A 603 27.16 -18.20 3.15
C SER A 603 26.95 -18.52 4.65
N ALA A 604 25.85 -18.06 5.24
CA ALA A 604 25.44 -18.42 6.61
C ALA A 604 24.67 -19.75 6.70
N GLY A 605 24.50 -20.48 5.58
CA GLY A 605 23.94 -21.83 5.57
C GLY A 605 22.42 -21.94 5.69
N TYR A 606 21.66 -20.84 5.54
CA TYR A 606 20.19 -20.92 5.48
C TYR A 606 19.70 -21.62 4.21
N THR A 607 20.41 -21.42 3.09
CA THR A 607 20.05 -21.93 1.76
C THR A 607 21.30 -22.10 0.88
N ARG A 608 21.09 -22.31 -0.42
CA ARG A 608 22.10 -22.27 -1.49
C ARG A 608 21.43 -21.78 -2.79
N SER A 609 22.21 -21.40 -3.81
CA SER A 609 21.68 -20.75 -5.02
C SER A 609 20.48 -21.46 -5.64
N GLU A 610 20.55 -22.78 -5.88
CA GLU A 610 19.46 -23.53 -6.54
C GLU A 610 18.21 -23.71 -5.66
N LYS A 611 18.23 -23.20 -4.43
CA LYS A 611 17.14 -23.20 -3.44
C LYS A 611 16.74 -21.81 -2.97
N LEU A 612 17.38 -20.76 -3.46
CA LEU A 612 16.98 -19.39 -3.21
C LEU A 612 15.99 -18.92 -4.29
N CYS A 613 14.80 -18.54 -3.84
CA CYS A 613 13.80 -17.82 -4.60
C CYS A 613 13.84 -16.34 -4.22
N ILE A 614 13.78 -15.45 -5.20
CA ILE A 614 13.63 -14.01 -4.97
C ILE A 614 12.26 -13.51 -5.47
N GLU A 615 11.61 -12.65 -4.70
CA GLU A 615 10.27 -12.12 -5.01
C GLU A 615 10.19 -10.61 -4.75
N GLY A 616 9.53 -9.89 -5.65
CA GLY A 616 9.27 -8.47 -5.52
C GLY A 616 8.13 -8.02 -6.43
N GLY A 617 7.47 -6.92 -6.09
CA GLY A 617 6.34 -6.39 -6.85
C GLY A 617 6.48 -4.90 -7.19
N SER A 618 5.99 -4.46 -8.35
CA SER A 618 6.15 -3.08 -8.84
C SER A 618 7.63 -2.70 -8.97
N ASN A 619 8.15 -1.73 -8.21
CA ASN A 619 9.59 -1.47 -8.08
C ASN A 619 10.37 -2.69 -7.55
N GLY A 620 9.77 -3.49 -6.66
CA GLY A 620 10.33 -4.80 -6.32
C GLY A 620 10.41 -5.75 -7.53
N GLY A 621 9.55 -5.60 -8.54
CA GLY A 621 9.62 -6.37 -9.78
C GLY A 621 10.78 -5.93 -10.68
N LEU A 622 11.08 -4.63 -10.71
CA LEU A 622 12.32 -4.08 -11.29
C LEU A 622 13.56 -4.66 -10.59
N LEU A 623 13.58 -4.61 -9.25
CA LEU A 623 14.64 -5.20 -8.42
C LEU A 623 14.90 -6.67 -8.79
N ILE A 624 13.86 -7.49 -8.94
CA ILE A 624 14.02 -8.89 -9.36
C ILE A 624 14.61 -8.98 -10.77
N GLY A 625 14.12 -8.19 -11.73
CA GLY A 625 14.63 -8.15 -13.12
C GLY A 625 16.12 -7.80 -13.18
N ALA A 626 16.53 -6.71 -12.53
CA ALA A 626 17.93 -6.30 -12.46
C ALA A 626 18.81 -7.37 -11.79
N CYS A 627 18.34 -7.98 -10.68
CA CYS A 627 19.11 -9.00 -9.98
C CYS A 627 19.32 -10.28 -10.82
N ILE A 628 18.33 -10.74 -11.60
CA ILE A 628 18.52 -11.91 -12.48
C ILE A 628 19.38 -11.61 -13.71
N ASN A 629 19.41 -10.36 -14.19
CA ASN A 629 20.33 -9.95 -15.26
C ASN A 629 21.78 -9.85 -14.74
N GLN A 630 21.98 -9.31 -13.54
CA GLN A 630 23.31 -9.07 -12.97
C GLN A 630 23.94 -10.29 -12.28
N ARG A 631 23.15 -11.13 -11.59
CA ARG A 631 23.62 -12.30 -10.81
C ARG A 631 22.71 -13.54 -10.92
N PRO A 632 22.49 -14.08 -12.12
CA PRO A 632 21.68 -15.29 -12.30
C PRO A 632 22.24 -16.54 -11.59
N ASP A 633 23.53 -16.53 -11.20
CA ASP A 633 24.21 -17.60 -10.46
C ASP A 633 23.74 -17.76 -8.99
N LEU A 634 23.02 -16.79 -8.45
CA LEU A 634 22.54 -16.79 -7.06
C LEU A 634 21.13 -17.36 -6.87
N PHE A 635 20.35 -17.55 -7.94
CA PHE A 635 18.90 -17.72 -7.83
C PHE A 635 18.36 -18.94 -8.58
N GLY A 636 17.71 -19.86 -7.87
CA GLY A 636 17.00 -21.00 -8.42
C GLY A 636 15.57 -20.69 -8.86
N CYS A 637 15.01 -19.55 -8.44
CA CYS A 637 13.69 -19.07 -8.85
C CYS A 637 13.58 -17.55 -8.68
N ALA A 638 12.77 -16.89 -9.53
CA ALA A 638 12.53 -15.46 -9.50
C ALA A 638 11.06 -15.15 -9.79
N LEU A 639 10.47 -14.24 -9.00
CA LEU A 639 9.05 -13.88 -9.03
C LEU A 639 8.91 -12.35 -9.10
N ALA A 640 8.95 -11.81 -10.32
CA ALA A 640 8.75 -10.38 -10.61
C ALA A 640 7.26 -10.09 -10.85
N HIS A 641 6.57 -9.57 -9.85
CA HIS A 641 5.14 -9.25 -9.94
C HIS A 641 4.91 -7.82 -10.48
N VAL A 642 4.20 -7.68 -11.60
CA VAL A 642 3.83 -6.35 -12.19
C VAL A 642 5.00 -5.36 -12.23
N GLY A 643 6.17 -5.84 -12.64
CA GLY A 643 7.43 -5.09 -12.60
C GLY A 643 7.49 -3.96 -13.62
N VAL A 644 8.17 -2.87 -13.26
CA VAL A 644 8.56 -1.82 -14.22
C VAL A 644 9.83 -2.30 -14.92
N LEU A 645 9.69 -2.88 -16.11
CA LEU A 645 10.80 -3.57 -16.80
C LEU A 645 11.39 -2.79 -17.99
N ASP A 646 10.62 -1.93 -18.65
CA ASP A 646 11.19 -0.95 -19.60
C ASP A 646 11.49 0.38 -18.89
N MET A 647 12.74 0.51 -18.45
CA MET A 647 13.24 1.69 -17.77
C MET A 647 13.44 2.90 -18.70
N LEU A 648 13.42 2.72 -20.01
CA LEU A 648 13.52 3.80 -20.99
C LEU A 648 12.14 4.37 -21.37
N ARG A 649 11.05 3.62 -21.19
CA ARG A 649 9.72 3.95 -21.69
C ARG A 649 8.60 3.95 -20.65
N PHE A 650 8.81 3.49 -19.40
CA PHE A 650 7.76 3.49 -18.36
C PHE A 650 7.00 4.84 -18.23
N HIS A 651 7.68 5.95 -18.48
CA HIS A 651 7.14 7.31 -18.43
C HIS A 651 6.10 7.65 -19.51
N LYS A 652 5.77 6.69 -20.39
CA LYS A 652 4.88 6.86 -21.56
C LYS A 652 3.50 6.22 -21.40
N PHE A 653 3.20 5.54 -20.29
CA PHE A 653 1.95 4.78 -20.15
C PHE A 653 1.24 5.00 -18.81
N THR A 654 -0.08 5.20 -18.85
CA THR A 654 -0.99 5.19 -17.69
C THR A 654 -0.58 6.23 -16.62
N ILE A 655 -0.58 5.86 -15.33
CA ILE A 655 -0.01 6.67 -14.26
C ILE A 655 1.46 7.02 -14.52
N GLY A 656 2.22 6.15 -15.21
CA GLY A 656 3.59 6.44 -15.68
C GLY A 656 3.71 7.72 -16.54
N THR A 657 2.67 8.18 -17.23
CA THR A 657 2.71 9.49 -17.90
C THR A 657 2.54 10.69 -16.95
N HIS A 658 1.89 10.48 -15.80
CA HIS A 658 1.87 11.47 -14.72
C HIS A 658 3.24 11.55 -14.04
N HIS A 659 4.11 10.56 -14.26
CA HIS A 659 5.27 10.32 -13.42
C HIS A 659 6.48 11.21 -13.73
N TYR A 660 6.36 12.48 -13.33
CA TYR A 660 7.45 13.12 -12.60
C TYR A 660 7.66 12.39 -11.26
N ILE A 661 6.56 11.88 -10.68
CA ILE A 661 6.42 10.94 -9.56
C ILE A 661 7.44 9.77 -9.54
N MET A 662 7.82 9.15 -10.67
CA MET A 662 8.87 8.09 -10.69
C MET A 662 10.27 8.61 -11.05
N TYR A 663 10.42 9.86 -11.48
CA TYR A 663 11.73 10.39 -11.86
C TYR A 663 12.67 10.54 -10.66
N GLU A 664 12.17 10.64 -9.44
CA GLU A 664 12.98 10.74 -8.21
C GLU A 664 13.66 9.42 -7.85
N ASP A 665 13.01 8.28 -8.06
CA ASP A 665 13.60 6.97 -7.76
C ASP A 665 14.30 6.33 -8.97
N HIS A 666 13.94 6.71 -10.21
CA HIS A 666 14.43 6.08 -11.44
C HIS A 666 15.14 7.03 -12.41
N GLY A 667 14.75 8.30 -12.47
CA GLY A 667 15.16 9.23 -13.52
C GLY A 667 14.30 9.15 -14.79
N ASN A 668 14.77 9.78 -15.89
CA ASN A 668 14.03 9.89 -17.16
C ASN A 668 15.00 9.77 -18.36
N SER A 669 14.73 8.89 -19.33
CA SER A 669 15.58 8.68 -20.50
C SER A 669 15.69 9.91 -21.42
N ILE A 670 14.76 10.85 -21.34
CA ILE A 670 14.81 12.16 -22.02
C ILE A 670 15.95 13.04 -21.48
N LEU A 671 16.35 12.86 -20.21
CA LEU A 671 17.44 13.62 -19.59
C LEU A 671 18.76 12.83 -19.67
N ILE A 672 19.77 13.37 -20.36
CA ILE A 672 21.05 12.68 -20.59
C ILE A 672 21.79 12.28 -19.28
N SER A 673 21.60 13.05 -18.20
CA SER A 673 22.10 12.75 -16.86
C SER A 673 21.46 11.50 -16.24
N HIS A 674 20.18 11.24 -16.54
CA HIS A 674 19.42 10.12 -16.01
C HIS A 674 19.46 8.92 -16.96
N TYR A 675 19.61 9.13 -18.26
CA TYR A 675 19.75 8.06 -19.26
C TYR A 675 20.87 7.06 -18.91
N SER A 676 22.05 7.57 -18.51
CA SER A 676 23.18 6.74 -18.06
C SER A 676 22.90 5.95 -16.77
N THR A 677 21.93 6.39 -15.95
CA THR A 677 21.48 5.68 -14.75
C THR A 677 20.50 4.56 -15.11
N LEU A 678 19.56 4.83 -16.00
CA LEU A 678 18.54 3.85 -16.42
C LEU A 678 19.17 2.64 -17.11
N LEU A 679 20.30 2.82 -17.81
CA LEU A 679 21.10 1.73 -18.38
C LEU A 679 21.76 0.81 -17.33
N LEU A 680 21.82 1.17 -16.04
CA LEU A 680 22.27 0.26 -14.97
C LEU A 680 21.16 -0.70 -14.51
N CYS A 681 19.91 -0.40 -14.87
CA CYS A 681 18.73 -1.17 -14.51
C CYS A 681 18.31 -2.19 -15.59
N CYS A 682 19.04 -2.24 -16.71
CA CYS A 682 18.78 -3.10 -17.88
C CYS A 682 19.88 -4.17 -18.02
#